data_AF-A0A2Y9LIN9-F1
#
_entry.id   AF-A0A2Y9LIN9-F1
#
_cell.length_a   1.000
_cell.length_b   1.000
_cell.length_c   1.000
_cell.angle_alpha   90.00
_cell.angle_beta   90.00
_cell.angle_gamma   90.00
#
_symmetry.space_group_name_H-M   'P 1'
#
loop_
_entity.id
_entity.type
_entity.pdbx_description
1 polymer ?
#
loop_
_entity_poly.entity_id
_entity_poly.type
_entity_poly.pdbx_seq_one_letter_code
_entity_poly.pdbx_strand_id
1 'polypeptide(L)'
;MAFPHLQQPSFLLASLKADSISKPFAQRCQDLVKVIEDFPAKELHAIFPWLVESIFGSLDGVLAGWNLRCLQGRVSPVEYSIAMEFLDPGGPMMKLVYKLQAEDYKFDFPVSYLPDPVKASIQERVLPDSPLYHNKVQLPATGGLGLHLALNPFEYYMFFFALSLITQKPPPGALHVRTSDCAYFILVDRYLAWFLPTEGSVLPPLSSSPGGPSPSPAPRTPAVPFASYGLHHTSLLKRHISHQTSVNADPTSHEIWRSETLLQVFVEMWLHHYSLEMYQKMQSPHAKLEVLHYRLSVCSALHSPAQPSLQALHAHQESFMPTEEHVLVVRLLLKHLHAFANSLRPEQASPSAHSHAASPLEEFKRAAVPRFVQQKLYLFLQHCFGHWPLDASFRAVLEMWLSYLQPWRYAPEKQAPSSDCQARSVSERWAPFVQENLLVYTKLFLGFLSRALRTDLVSPKNALMVFRVAKVFAQPNLAEMIQRGEQLFLEPELVMPHRQHRLFTVPTFTGSFLSSWPPAITDASFKVKSHVYSLEGQDCKYTPMFGPEIRALVLRLAQLITQAKQTAKSLSDQHGESTAARPFLSWLGFYPADTNGSYPGNDLDEMGQDSVRKTDEYLEKALEYLCQVFRLSEAQLAQLTLALGTTQDENGKKQLPDCIVGEDGLILTPLGRYQIINGLRRFDIEYQGDSELQPIRSYEIASLVRVLFRLSSAINRRFAGQMAALCSRADFLGSFCRYHLLEPGLSDRRLLSPVGRGHAASLARGPRLSLRFLGSYRTLLALLLAFFVASLFCIGPLLCALLLVLGYVLYATAMTLLTDQGKLHQL
;
A
#
# COMPACT_ATOMS: atom_id res chain seq x y z
N MET A 1 10.95 3.27 -57.07
CA MET A 1 11.65 3.02 -55.79
C MET A 1 11.98 4.38 -55.18
N ALA A 2 11.15 4.86 -54.26
CA ALA A 2 11.40 6.09 -53.51
C ALA A 2 11.78 5.65 -52.08
N PHE A 3 12.99 5.99 -51.66
CA PHE A 3 13.48 5.77 -50.30
C PHE A 3 12.61 6.55 -49.29
N PRO A 4 12.39 6.05 -48.06
CA PRO A 4 11.74 6.83 -47.03
C PRO A 4 12.64 8.03 -46.66
N HIS A 5 12.06 9.22 -46.59
CA HIS A 5 12.71 10.43 -46.11
C HIS A 5 13.21 10.22 -44.67
N LEU A 6 14.51 9.94 -44.50
CA LEU A 6 15.21 10.12 -43.23
C LEU A 6 15.18 11.62 -42.88
N GLN A 7 14.45 11.99 -41.83
CA GLN A 7 14.54 13.32 -41.22
C GLN A 7 16.02 13.63 -40.90
N GLN A 8 16.51 14.78 -41.39
CA GLN A 8 17.81 15.30 -40.94
C GLN A 8 17.76 15.49 -39.41
N PRO A 9 18.78 15.03 -38.65
CA PRO A 9 18.84 15.28 -37.22
C PRO A 9 18.90 16.78 -36.97
N SER A 10 17.98 17.33 -36.17
CA SER A 10 18.03 18.76 -35.84
C SER A 10 19.32 19.05 -35.08
N PHE A 11 20.12 20.00 -35.59
CA PHE A 11 21.38 20.40 -34.98
C PHE A 11 21.20 20.81 -33.51
N LEU A 12 20.08 21.48 -33.20
CA LEU A 12 19.66 21.83 -31.85
C LEU A 12 19.52 20.60 -30.94
N LEU A 13 18.86 19.52 -31.40
CA LEU A 13 18.70 18.30 -30.61
C LEU A 13 20.05 17.62 -30.34
N ALA A 14 20.94 17.59 -31.33
CA ALA A 14 22.27 17.03 -31.17
C ALA A 14 23.09 17.80 -30.14
N SER A 15 23.03 19.14 -30.19
CA SER A 15 23.69 20.02 -29.21
C SER A 15 23.14 19.81 -27.79
N LEU A 16 21.81 19.78 -27.64
CA LEU A 16 21.18 19.59 -26.32
C LEU A 16 21.47 18.20 -25.72
N LYS A 17 21.53 17.16 -26.56
CA LYS A 17 21.97 15.82 -26.13
C LYS A 17 23.42 15.81 -25.66
N ALA A 18 24.34 16.47 -26.37
CA ALA A 18 25.73 16.59 -25.93
C ALA A 18 25.84 17.36 -24.60
N ASP A 19 25.13 18.49 -24.49
CA ASP A 19 25.06 19.32 -23.28
C ASP A 19 24.46 18.57 -22.08
N SER A 20 23.52 17.66 -22.33
CA SER A 20 22.89 16.85 -21.28
C SER A 20 23.88 15.95 -20.52
N ILE A 21 25.01 15.61 -21.14
CA ILE A 21 26.05 14.76 -20.56
C ILE A 21 27.16 15.61 -19.94
N SER A 22 27.45 16.78 -20.51
CA SER A 22 28.61 17.60 -20.15
C SER A 22 28.33 18.69 -19.10
N LYS A 23 27.10 19.22 -19.03
CA LYS A 23 26.76 20.36 -18.16
C LYS A 23 26.07 19.93 -16.86
N PRO A 24 26.27 20.67 -15.74
CA PRO A 24 25.52 20.48 -14.51
C PRO A 24 24.00 20.68 -14.69
N PHE A 25 23.17 20.00 -13.88
CA PHE A 25 21.70 20.08 -13.96
C PHE A 25 21.14 21.51 -13.98
N ALA A 26 21.62 22.38 -13.09
CA ALA A 26 21.17 23.77 -13.03
C ALA A 26 21.39 24.55 -14.34
N GLN A 27 22.59 24.41 -14.93
CA GLN A 27 22.93 25.09 -16.18
C GLN A 27 22.13 24.51 -17.37
N ARG A 28 21.92 23.18 -17.39
CA ARG A 28 21.07 22.53 -18.40
C ARG A 28 19.65 23.10 -18.38
N CYS A 29 19.05 23.27 -17.20
CA CYS A 29 17.71 23.84 -17.08
C CYS A 29 17.66 25.30 -17.53
N GLN A 30 18.65 26.13 -17.17
CA GLN A 30 18.73 27.52 -17.63
C GLN A 30 18.86 27.64 -19.15
N ASP A 31 19.69 26.81 -19.77
CA ASP A 31 19.85 26.76 -21.22
C ASP A 31 18.54 26.31 -21.90
N LEU A 32 17.85 25.31 -21.34
CA LEU A 32 16.54 24.87 -21.83
C LEU A 32 15.48 25.97 -21.75
N VAL A 33 15.45 26.78 -20.68
CA VAL A 33 14.52 27.92 -20.58
C VAL A 33 14.74 28.91 -21.73
N LYS A 34 16.00 29.28 -21.99
CA LYS A 34 16.35 30.17 -23.12
C LYS A 34 15.94 29.56 -24.46
N VAL A 35 16.20 28.27 -24.67
CA VAL A 35 15.79 27.59 -25.90
C VAL A 35 14.28 27.63 -26.09
N ILE A 36 13.49 27.39 -25.03
CA ILE A 36 12.02 27.43 -25.09
C ILE A 36 11.51 28.83 -25.46
N GLU A 37 12.14 29.88 -24.93
CA GLU A 37 11.76 31.27 -25.19
C GLU A 37 12.17 31.73 -26.60
N ASP A 38 13.43 31.50 -26.98
CA ASP A 38 14.05 32.10 -28.17
C ASP A 38 13.71 31.37 -29.48
N PHE A 39 13.47 30.05 -29.45
CA PHE A 39 13.32 29.25 -30.68
C PHE A 39 11.85 29.14 -31.16
N PRO A 40 11.59 29.02 -32.47
CA PRO A 40 10.24 28.85 -33.01
C PRO A 40 9.67 27.45 -32.73
N ALA A 41 8.34 27.34 -32.72
CA ALA A 41 7.63 26.10 -32.41
C ALA A 41 8.05 24.91 -33.29
N LYS A 42 8.44 25.15 -34.55
CA LYS A 42 8.92 24.12 -35.48
C LYS A 42 10.20 23.42 -35.02
N GLU A 43 11.15 24.17 -34.47
CA GLU A 43 12.40 23.59 -33.94
C GLU A 43 12.15 22.92 -32.60
N LEU A 44 11.29 23.54 -31.79
CA LEU A 44 10.85 23.00 -30.51
C LEU A 44 10.07 21.68 -30.64
N HIS A 45 9.32 21.50 -31.73
CA HIS A 45 8.60 20.27 -32.04
C HIS A 45 9.56 19.07 -32.14
N ALA A 46 10.73 19.25 -32.74
CA ALA A 46 11.72 18.18 -32.91
C ALA A 46 12.42 17.77 -31.60
N ILE A 47 12.54 18.69 -30.63
CA ILE A 47 13.19 18.39 -29.34
C ILE A 47 12.21 17.90 -28.27
N PHE A 48 10.92 18.19 -28.42
CA PHE A 48 9.92 17.94 -27.37
C PHE A 48 9.83 16.47 -26.92
N PRO A 49 9.75 15.46 -27.81
CA PRO A 49 9.71 14.06 -27.38
C PRO A 49 10.93 13.65 -26.54
N TRP A 50 12.13 14.09 -26.98
CA TRP A 50 13.36 13.84 -26.25
C TRP A 50 13.38 14.53 -24.89
N LEU A 51 12.90 15.78 -24.80
CA LEU A 51 12.85 16.51 -23.54
C LEU A 51 11.90 15.84 -22.55
N VAL A 52 10.70 15.44 -23.00
CA VAL A 52 9.72 14.71 -22.18
C VAL A 52 10.31 13.39 -21.65
N GLU A 53 10.96 12.59 -22.50
CA GLU A 53 11.64 11.35 -22.10
C GLU A 53 12.83 11.64 -21.15
N SER A 54 13.57 12.72 -21.36
CA SER A 54 14.68 13.10 -20.48
C SER A 54 14.22 13.47 -19.07
N ILE A 55 13.00 14.01 -18.93
CA ILE A 55 12.41 14.41 -17.65
C ILE A 55 11.79 13.19 -16.96
N PHE A 56 10.88 12.50 -17.65
CA PHE A 56 10.04 11.42 -17.09
C PHE A 56 10.59 10.02 -17.30
N GLY A 57 11.75 9.89 -17.93
CA GLY A 57 12.32 8.60 -18.27
C GLY A 57 11.67 7.96 -19.50
N SER A 58 12.27 6.85 -19.92
CA SER A 58 11.78 6.06 -21.05
C SER A 58 10.60 5.19 -20.61
N LEU A 59 9.70 4.89 -21.56
CA LEU A 59 8.48 4.11 -21.27
C LEU A 59 8.76 2.66 -20.85
N ASP A 60 9.90 2.11 -21.24
CA ASP A 60 10.39 0.78 -20.81
C ASP A 60 11.06 0.80 -19.42
N GLY A 61 11.20 1.97 -18.80
CA GLY A 61 11.81 2.15 -17.48
C GLY A 61 13.33 2.02 -17.44
N VAL A 62 14.01 1.93 -18.60
CA VAL A 62 15.48 1.82 -18.68
C VAL A 62 16.15 3.14 -18.32
N LEU A 63 15.61 4.26 -18.81
CA LEU A 63 16.08 5.60 -18.48
C LEU A 63 15.19 6.16 -17.36
N ALA A 64 15.78 6.55 -16.23
CA ALA A 64 15.06 7.14 -15.10
C ALA A 64 14.72 8.63 -15.27
N GLY A 65 15.25 9.26 -16.33
CA GLY A 65 15.10 10.70 -16.57
C GLY A 65 15.70 11.55 -15.45
N TRP A 66 14.99 12.59 -15.00
CA TRP A 66 15.40 13.44 -13.88
C TRP A 66 15.16 12.79 -12.51
N ASN A 67 14.64 11.56 -12.47
CA ASN A 67 14.38 10.79 -11.25
C ASN A 67 13.59 11.58 -10.18
N LEU A 68 12.50 12.22 -10.62
CA LEU A 68 11.64 13.08 -9.79
C LEU A 68 11.07 12.38 -8.55
N ARG A 69 10.99 11.04 -8.58
CA ARG A 69 10.53 10.21 -7.45
C ARG A 69 11.57 10.08 -6.33
N CYS A 70 12.86 10.23 -6.64
CA CYS A 70 13.94 10.23 -5.64
C CYS A 70 14.44 11.64 -5.28
N LEU A 71 14.06 12.67 -6.06
CA LEU A 71 14.49 14.05 -5.84
C LEU A 71 13.76 14.68 -4.64
N GLN A 72 14.48 15.03 -3.58
CA GLN A 72 13.92 15.59 -2.34
C GLN A 72 14.62 16.90 -1.94
N GLY A 73 13.84 17.88 -1.49
CA GLY A 73 14.38 19.18 -1.07
C GLY A 73 15.36 19.11 0.12
N ARG A 74 15.24 18.11 0.99
CA ARG A 74 16.16 17.93 2.14
C ARG A 74 17.54 17.42 1.74
N VAL A 75 17.61 16.62 0.66
CA VAL A 75 18.85 15.97 0.21
C VAL A 75 19.56 16.83 -0.83
N SER A 76 18.79 17.39 -1.78
CA SER A 76 19.30 18.14 -2.94
C SER A 76 18.47 19.40 -3.17
N PRO A 77 18.59 20.43 -2.30
CA PRO A 77 17.69 21.59 -2.29
C PRO A 77 17.72 22.41 -3.58
N VAL A 78 18.92 22.60 -4.16
CA VAL A 78 19.11 23.40 -5.38
C VAL A 78 18.48 22.71 -6.59
N GLU A 79 18.81 21.43 -6.81
CA GLU A 79 18.25 20.65 -7.92
C GLU A 79 16.74 20.49 -7.78
N TYR A 80 16.26 20.28 -6.56
CA TYR A 80 14.84 20.24 -6.25
C TYR A 80 14.13 21.55 -6.63
N SER A 81 14.62 22.71 -6.19
CA SER A 81 13.99 24.01 -6.51
C SER A 81 13.92 24.24 -8.02
N ILE A 82 15.02 23.98 -8.73
CA ILE A 82 15.12 24.18 -10.18
C ILE A 82 14.14 23.24 -10.92
N ALA A 83 14.08 21.96 -10.55
CA ALA A 83 13.15 21.02 -11.16
C ALA A 83 11.69 21.41 -10.88
N MET A 84 11.38 21.84 -9.65
CA MET A 84 10.04 22.27 -9.25
C MET A 84 9.60 23.54 -9.99
N GLU A 85 10.48 24.52 -10.19
CA GLU A 85 10.20 25.74 -10.95
C GLU A 85 10.06 25.47 -12.46
N PHE A 86 10.91 24.59 -13.00
CA PHE A 86 10.88 24.24 -14.42
C PHE A 86 9.59 23.50 -14.82
N LEU A 87 9.16 22.55 -13.97
CA LEU A 87 8.02 21.67 -14.21
C LEU A 87 6.71 22.16 -13.61
N ASP A 88 6.71 23.30 -12.93
CA ASP A 88 5.49 23.92 -12.39
C ASP A 88 4.40 24.05 -13.47
N PRO A 89 3.09 23.94 -13.15
CA PRO A 89 2.03 24.16 -14.13
C PRO A 89 2.11 25.52 -14.86
N GLY A 90 2.69 26.55 -14.23
CA GLY A 90 2.98 27.85 -14.85
C GLY A 90 4.42 27.98 -15.40
N GLY A 91 5.22 26.93 -15.29
CA GLY A 91 6.65 26.92 -15.57
C GLY A 91 7.03 26.79 -17.05
N PRO A 92 8.33 26.89 -17.37
CA PRO A 92 8.87 26.79 -18.73
C PRO A 92 8.40 25.56 -19.52
N MET A 93 8.35 24.38 -18.90
CA MET A 93 7.94 23.16 -19.60
C MET A 93 6.48 23.23 -20.08
N MET A 94 5.57 23.75 -19.25
CA MET A 94 4.17 23.89 -19.64
C MET A 94 3.97 25.02 -20.67
N LYS A 95 4.77 26.09 -20.61
CA LYS A 95 4.81 27.12 -21.67
C LYS A 95 5.20 26.52 -23.02
N LEU A 96 6.18 25.62 -23.05
CA LEU A 96 6.56 24.87 -24.26
C LEU A 96 5.38 24.03 -24.77
N VAL A 97 4.70 23.29 -23.90
CA VAL A 97 3.51 22.50 -24.26
C VAL A 97 2.45 23.37 -24.93
N TYR A 98 2.15 24.56 -24.36
CA TYR A 98 1.17 25.47 -24.94
C TYR A 98 1.63 26.11 -26.26
N LYS A 99 2.92 26.43 -26.39
CA LYS A 99 3.51 26.95 -27.63
C LYS A 99 3.40 25.94 -28.78
N LEU A 100 3.63 24.66 -28.52
CA LEU A 100 3.45 23.60 -29.52
C LEU A 100 1.97 23.31 -29.78
N GLN A 101 1.13 23.43 -28.76
CA GLN A 101 -0.30 23.19 -28.89
C GLN A 101 -0.98 24.24 -29.77
N ALA A 102 -0.53 25.49 -29.72
CA ALA A 102 -1.05 26.58 -30.57
C ALA A 102 -0.86 26.34 -32.07
N GLU A 103 0.11 25.49 -32.44
CA GLU A 103 0.44 25.12 -33.83
C GLU A 103 -0.14 23.75 -34.24
N ASP A 104 -1.02 23.16 -33.43
CA ASP A 104 -1.73 21.89 -33.69
C ASP A 104 -0.84 20.66 -33.96
N TYR A 105 0.42 20.65 -33.49
CA TYR A 105 1.31 19.49 -33.60
C TYR A 105 0.72 18.22 -32.95
N LYS A 106 1.09 17.05 -33.49
CA LYS A 106 0.70 15.73 -32.98
C LYS A 106 1.91 14.85 -32.76
N PHE A 107 1.84 14.01 -31.74
CA PHE A 107 2.90 13.07 -31.36
C PHE A 107 2.36 11.66 -31.29
N ASP A 108 3.13 10.71 -31.82
CA ASP A 108 2.77 9.29 -31.80
C ASP A 108 3.15 8.67 -30.44
N PHE A 109 2.18 8.06 -29.79
CA PHE A 109 2.36 7.34 -28.53
C PHE A 109 2.08 5.84 -28.73
N PRO A 110 2.99 4.92 -28.35
CA PRO A 110 2.78 3.49 -28.60
C PRO A 110 1.72 2.87 -27.69
N VAL A 111 0.74 2.17 -28.26
CA VAL A 111 -0.34 1.46 -27.51
C VAL A 111 0.21 0.37 -26.59
N SER A 112 1.43 -0.14 -26.85
CA SER A 112 2.07 -1.18 -26.05
C SER A 112 2.32 -0.81 -24.58
N TYR A 113 2.35 0.48 -24.27
CA TYR A 113 2.59 1.04 -22.93
C TYR A 113 1.32 1.53 -22.21
N LEU A 114 0.14 1.33 -22.81
CA LEU A 114 -1.12 1.56 -22.11
C LEU A 114 -1.38 0.46 -21.07
N PRO A 115 -2.22 0.72 -20.05
CA PRO A 115 -2.62 -0.30 -19.11
C PRO A 115 -3.19 -1.54 -19.82
N ASP A 116 -2.81 -2.72 -19.34
CA ASP A 116 -3.09 -4.02 -19.95
C ASP A 116 -4.52 -4.23 -20.46
N PRO A 117 -5.60 -3.96 -19.67
CA PRO A 117 -6.96 -4.14 -20.17
C PRO A 117 -7.30 -3.21 -21.34
N VAL A 118 -6.80 -1.98 -21.33
CA VAL A 118 -7.01 -1.00 -22.40
C VAL A 118 -6.25 -1.42 -23.66
N LYS A 119 -4.97 -1.79 -23.49
CA LYS A 119 -4.11 -2.29 -24.56
C LYS A 119 -4.72 -3.50 -25.24
N ALA A 120 -5.15 -4.49 -24.47
CA ALA A 120 -5.80 -5.68 -24.99
C ALA A 120 -7.11 -5.37 -25.73
N SER A 121 -7.94 -4.46 -25.20
CA SER A 121 -9.18 -4.04 -25.87
C SER A 121 -8.91 -3.39 -27.23
N ILE A 122 -7.92 -2.48 -27.31
CA ILE A 122 -7.53 -1.82 -28.56
C ILE A 122 -6.94 -2.83 -29.55
N GLN A 123 -6.16 -3.81 -29.07
CA GLN A 123 -5.62 -4.89 -29.91
C GLN A 123 -6.72 -5.82 -30.46
N GLU A 124 -7.79 -6.05 -29.68
CA GLU A 124 -9.02 -6.75 -30.13
C GLU A 124 -9.88 -5.87 -31.07
N ARG A 125 -9.41 -4.67 -31.46
CA ARG A 125 -10.13 -3.68 -32.29
C ARG A 125 -11.44 -3.18 -31.68
N VAL A 126 -11.57 -3.29 -30.36
CA VAL A 126 -12.70 -2.76 -29.60
C VAL A 126 -12.25 -1.44 -28.97
N LEU A 127 -12.83 -0.34 -29.42
CA LEU A 127 -12.44 0.97 -28.93
C LEU A 127 -12.95 1.17 -27.50
N PRO A 128 -12.07 1.54 -26.55
CA PRO A 128 -12.51 1.94 -25.21
C PRO A 128 -13.58 3.04 -25.25
N ASP A 129 -14.57 2.97 -24.36
CA ASP A 129 -15.60 4.02 -24.20
C ASP A 129 -15.02 5.38 -23.71
N SER A 130 -13.75 5.41 -23.29
CA SER A 130 -13.09 6.62 -22.81
C SER A 130 -12.77 7.57 -23.98
N PRO A 131 -13.18 8.86 -23.90
CA PRO A 131 -12.97 9.82 -24.97
C PRO A 131 -11.48 10.09 -25.25
N LEU A 132 -10.58 9.71 -24.33
CA LEU A 132 -9.14 9.80 -24.53
C LEU A 132 -8.63 9.06 -25.77
N TYR A 133 -9.32 8.03 -26.23
CA TYR A 133 -8.87 7.17 -27.34
C TYR A 133 -9.65 7.38 -28.64
N HIS A 134 -10.77 8.12 -28.60
CA HIS A 134 -11.64 8.33 -29.75
C HIS A 134 -10.93 9.05 -30.90
N ASN A 135 -10.99 8.47 -32.10
CA ASN A 135 -10.36 8.98 -33.33
C ASN A 135 -8.83 9.20 -33.26
N LYS A 136 -8.16 8.60 -32.27
CA LYS A 136 -6.71 8.77 -32.07
C LYS A 136 -5.90 7.51 -32.37
N VAL A 137 -6.53 6.34 -32.37
CA VAL A 137 -5.87 5.08 -32.71
C VAL A 137 -5.57 5.07 -34.20
N GLN A 138 -4.29 5.12 -34.55
CA GLN A 138 -3.80 4.99 -35.91
C GLN A 138 -3.42 3.53 -36.18
N LEU A 139 -3.94 2.98 -37.28
CA LEU A 139 -3.49 1.70 -37.80
C LEU A 139 -2.20 1.90 -38.58
N PRO A 140 -1.19 1.03 -38.43
CA PRO A 140 0.05 1.16 -39.17
C PRO A 140 -0.25 1.09 -40.68
N ALA A 141 0.33 2.03 -41.45
CA ALA A 141 0.45 1.88 -42.89
C ALA A 141 1.25 0.60 -43.19
N THR A 142 0.90 -0.07 -44.28
CA THR A 142 1.39 -1.39 -44.70
C THR A 142 2.88 -1.59 -44.38
N GLY A 143 3.20 -2.43 -43.37
CA GLY A 143 4.57 -2.77 -42.97
C GLY A 143 5.06 -2.24 -41.61
N GLY A 144 4.30 -1.37 -40.92
CA GLY A 144 4.65 -0.90 -39.57
C GLY A 144 4.31 -1.92 -38.46
N LEU A 145 5.22 -2.09 -37.50
CA LEU A 145 5.01 -2.93 -36.32
C LEU A 145 4.46 -2.09 -35.15
N GLY A 146 3.13 -2.09 -34.96
CA GLY A 146 2.49 -1.54 -33.75
C GLY A 146 1.31 -0.59 -33.99
N LEU A 147 0.40 -0.50 -33.02
CA LEU A 147 -0.67 0.50 -32.96
C LEU A 147 -0.17 1.74 -32.22
N HIS A 148 -0.50 2.92 -32.72
CA HIS A 148 -0.10 4.20 -32.11
C HIS A 148 -1.31 5.10 -31.84
N LEU A 149 -1.20 5.97 -30.84
CA LEU A 149 -2.13 7.05 -30.55
C LEU A 149 -1.56 8.37 -31.02
N ALA A 150 -2.32 9.15 -31.78
CA ALA A 150 -1.97 10.52 -32.15
C ALA A 150 -2.43 11.48 -31.06
N LEU A 151 -1.49 11.92 -30.22
CA LEU A 151 -1.75 12.79 -29.08
C LEU A 151 -1.38 14.24 -29.39
N ASN A 152 -2.13 15.20 -28.82
CA ASN A 152 -1.68 16.59 -28.80
C ASN A 152 -0.53 16.79 -27.79
N PRO A 153 0.20 17.93 -27.79
CA PRO A 153 1.37 18.12 -26.93
C PRO A 153 1.05 18.01 -25.43
N PHE A 154 -0.13 18.48 -25.02
CA PHE A 154 -0.58 18.42 -23.62
C PHE A 154 -0.91 16.98 -23.19
N GLU A 155 -1.64 16.24 -24.03
CA GLU A 155 -1.93 14.82 -23.81
C GLU A 155 -0.64 14.00 -23.74
N TYR A 156 0.28 14.21 -24.68
CA TYR A 156 1.57 13.51 -24.70
C TYR A 156 2.36 13.76 -23.42
N TYR A 157 2.45 15.02 -22.98
CA TYR A 157 3.09 15.38 -21.71
C TYR A 157 2.41 14.68 -20.51
N MET A 158 1.08 14.74 -20.43
CA MET A 158 0.32 14.13 -19.32
C MET A 158 0.43 12.60 -19.29
N PHE A 159 0.51 11.94 -20.46
CA PHE A 159 0.73 10.49 -20.55
C PHE A 159 2.07 10.10 -19.93
N PHE A 160 3.17 10.77 -20.31
CA PHE A 160 4.49 10.51 -19.72
C PHE A 160 4.53 10.88 -18.22
N PHE A 161 3.93 12.01 -17.85
CA PHE A 161 3.82 12.41 -16.45
C PHE A 161 3.12 11.33 -15.62
N ALA A 162 1.97 10.82 -16.06
CA ALA A 162 1.21 9.80 -15.33
C ALA A 162 1.91 8.43 -15.34
N LEU A 163 2.49 8.01 -16.46
CA LEU A 163 3.14 6.71 -16.60
C LEU A 163 4.45 6.61 -15.83
N SER A 164 5.18 7.72 -15.62
CA SER A 164 6.43 7.72 -14.85
C SER A 164 6.27 7.21 -13.40
N LEU A 165 5.06 7.32 -12.83
CA LEU A 165 4.73 6.74 -11.52
C LEU A 165 4.76 5.20 -11.53
N ILE A 166 4.47 4.59 -12.69
CA ILE A 166 4.22 3.15 -12.83
C ILE A 166 5.40 2.45 -13.53
N THR A 167 6.00 3.10 -14.53
CA THR A 167 7.06 2.48 -15.36
C THR A 167 8.44 2.54 -14.70
N GLN A 168 8.73 3.62 -13.96
CA GLN A 168 10.04 3.77 -13.32
C GLN A 168 10.18 2.82 -12.13
N LYS A 169 11.25 2.02 -12.12
CA LYS A 169 11.62 1.21 -10.96
C LYS A 169 12.61 2.01 -10.11
N PRO A 170 12.41 2.08 -8.77
CA PRO A 170 13.41 2.71 -7.91
C PRO A 170 14.74 1.95 -8.06
N PRO A 171 15.88 2.67 -8.11
CA PRO A 171 17.18 2.01 -8.26
C PRO A 171 17.46 1.09 -7.06
N PRO A 172 18.06 -0.08 -7.28
CA PRO A 172 18.38 -1.01 -6.21
C PRO A 172 19.34 -0.35 -5.21
N GLY A 173 18.90 -0.21 -3.95
CA GLY A 173 19.67 0.42 -2.88
C GLY A 173 19.33 1.87 -2.57
N ALA A 174 18.29 2.45 -3.18
CA ALA A 174 17.74 3.72 -2.70
C ALA A 174 17.32 3.59 -1.22
N LEU A 175 17.84 4.48 -0.37
CA LEU A 175 17.41 4.64 1.02
C LEU A 175 15.89 4.80 1.08
N HIS A 176 15.27 4.52 2.23
CA HIS A 176 13.82 4.66 2.42
C HIS A 176 13.41 6.13 2.23
N VAL A 177 13.08 6.52 0.99
CA VAL A 177 12.65 7.86 0.59
C VAL A 177 11.21 8.02 1.07
N ARG A 178 10.95 9.02 1.92
CA ARG A 178 9.57 9.42 2.21
C ARG A 178 8.89 9.87 0.92
N THR A 179 7.95 9.08 0.43
CA THR A 179 7.24 9.34 -0.82
C THR A 179 6.48 10.67 -0.82
N SER A 180 6.02 11.16 0.33
CA SER A 180 5.31 12.44 0.45
C SER A 180 6.17 13.67 0.12
N ASP A 181 7.49 13.54 0.21
CA ASP A 181 8.43 14.67 0.16
C ASP A 181 9.21 14.71 -1.16
N CYS A 182 8.93 13.79 -2.09
CA CYS A 182 9.59 13.76 -3.39
C CYS A 182 8.97 14.76 -4.38
N ALA A 183 9.79 15.27 -5.30
CA ALA A 183 9.39 16.26 -6.29
C ALA A 183 8.17 15.80 -7.11
N TYR A 184 8.13 14.53 -7.52
CA TYR A 184 6.98 13.98 -8.26
C TYR A 184 5.67 14.11 -7.49
N PHE A 185 5.66 13.72 -6.20
CA PHE A 185 4.45 13.78 -5.36
C PHE A 185 3.95 15.22 -5.20
N ILE A 186 4.87 16.17 -4.97
CA ILE A 186 4.54 17.59 -4.84
C ILE A 186 4.09 18.19 -6.17
N LEU A 187 4.67 17.78 -7.29
CA LEU A 187 4.21 18.19 -8.63
C LEU A 187 2.78 17.71 -8.88
N VAL A 188 2.43 16.46 -8.54
CA VAL A 188 1.04 15.99 -8.66
C VAL A 188 0.09 16.92 -7.89
N ASP A 189 0.42 17.27 -6.65
CA ASP A 189 -0.39 18.20 -5.85
C ASP A 189 -0.56 19.56 -6.52
N ARG A 190 0.54 20.16 -7.04
CA ARG A 190 0.49 21.44 -7.76
C ARG A 190 -0.35 21.38 -9.04
N TYR A 191 -0.24 20.30 -9.81
CA TYR A 191 -1.03 20.11 -11.03
C TYR A 191 -2.51 19.94 -10.70
N LEU A 192 -2.83 19.19 -9.64
CA LEU A 192 -4.21 19.07 -9.16
C LEU A 192 -4.76 20.42 -8.70
N ALA A 193 -4.01 21.19 -7.91
CA ALA A 193 -4.42 22.52 -7.48
C ALA A 193 -4.63 23.50 -8.65
N TRP A 194 -3.77 23.43 -9.67
CA TRP A 194 -3.84 24.29 -10.86
C TRP A 194 -5.01 23.94 -11.78
N PHE A 195 -5.14 22.67 -12.17
CA PHE A 195 -6.14 22.24 -13.15
C PHE A 195 -7.50 21.90 -12.51
N LEU A 196 -7.56 21.58 -11.23
CA LEU A 196 -8.79 21.27 -10.49
C LEU A 196 -8.92 22.21 -9.27
N PRO A 197 -9.13 23.52 -9.49
CA PRO A 197 -9.11 24.51 -8.41
C PRO A 197 -10.25 24.29 -7.40
N THR A 198 -9.87 24.18 -6.13
CA THR A 198 -10.80 24.10 -4.98
C THR A 198 -11.30 25.48 -4.54
N GLU A 199 -10.59 26.54 -4.90
CA GLU A 199 -10.95 27.94 -4.63
C GLU A 199 -10.87 28.75 -5.94
N GLY A 200 -11.84 29.65 -6.16
CA GLY A 200 -11.91 30.48 -7.38
C GLY A 200 -12.47 29.76 -8.62
N SER A 201 -12.55 30.50 -9.73
CA SER A 201 -12.72 29.94 -11.08
C SER A 201 -11.38 29.49 -11.64
N VAL A 202 -11.37 28.63 -12.66
CA VAL A 202 -10.15 28.36 -13.44
C VAL A 202 -9.54 29.71 -13.84
N LEU A 203 -8.27 29.93 -13.47
CA LEU A 203 -7.59 31.21 -13.65
C LEU A 203 -7.51 31.53 -15.16
N PRO A 204 -7.66 32.81 -15.54
CA PRO A 204 -7.83 33.23 -16.93
C PRO A 204 -6.62 32.88 -17.81
N PRO A 205 -6.78 32.87 -19.14
CA PRO A 205 -5.72 32.50 -20.06
C PRO A 205 -4.50 33.39 -19.83
N LEU A 206 -3.34 32.77 -19.64
CA LEU A 206 -2.07 33.48 -19.60
C LEU A 206 -1.91 34.24 -20.92
N SER A 207 -1.98 35.57 -20.79
CA SER A 207 -1.83 36.61 -21.80
C SER A 207 -1.18 36.15 -23.11
N SER A 208 -1.98 36.07 -24.19
CA SER A 208 -1.45 36.24 -25.53
C SER A 208 -0.75 37.59 -25.59
N SER A 209 0.49 37.64 -26.08
CA SER A 209 1.15 38.90 -26.44
C SER A 209 0.17 39.85 -27.13
N PRO A 210 0.18 41.16 -26.82
CA PRO A 210 -0.67 42.12 -27.50
C PRO A 210 -0.24 42.18 -28.98
N GLY A 211 -0.97 41.48 -29.84
CA GLY A 211 -0.75 41.46 -31.29
C GLY A 211 -0.81 40.09 -31.99
N GLY A 212 -0.93 38.97 -31.28
CA GLY A 212 -1.09 37.65 -31.91
C GLY A 212 -2.57 37.31 -32.18
N PRO A 213 -2.93 36.72 -33.33
CA PRO A 213 -4.29 36.21 -33.53
C PRO A 213 -4.60 35.16 -32.45
N SER A 214 -5.81 35.25 -31.88
CA SER A 214 -6.37 34.28 -30.93
C SER A 214 -6.07 32.84 -31.38
N PRO A 215 -5.70 31.91 -30.47
CA PRO A 215 -5.55 30.51 -30.84
C PRO A 215 -6.85 30.03 -31.49
N SER A 216 -6.72 29.42 -32.66
CA SER A 216 -7.84 28.85 -33.40
C SER A 216 -8.41 27.65 -32.61
N PRO A 217 -9.72 27.37 -32.73
CA PRO A 217 -10.37 26.32 -31.96
C PRO A 217 -9.82 24.93 -32.32
N ALA A 218 -9.91 24.00 -31.36
CA ALA A 218 -9.63 22.58 -31.54
C ALA A 218 -10.33 22.01 -32.80
N PRO A 219 -9.76 20.99 -33.47
CA PRO A 219 -10.28 20.49 -34.73
C PRO A 219 -11.72 19.99 -34.61
N ARG A 220 -12.58 20.56 -35.46
CA ARG A 220 -13.95 20.10 -35.70
C ARG A 220 -13.94 18.63 -36.11
N THR A 221 -14.45 17.72 -35.28
CA THR A 221 -14.99 16.46 -35.79
C THR A 221 -16.32 16.77 -36.48
N PRO A 222 -16.50 16.45 -37.78
CA PRO A 222 -17.83 16.51 -38.37
C PRO A 222 -18.74 15.56 -37.58
N ALA A 223 -19.86 16.08 -37.06
CA ALA A 223 -20.93 15.24 -36.57
C ALA A 223 -21.50 14.50 -37.78
N VAL A 224 -21.01 13.29 -38.02
CA VAL A 224 -21.68 12.37 -38.95
C VAL A 224 -22.96 11.92 -38.23
N PRO A 225 -24.16 12.15 -38.79
CA PRO A 225 -25.38 11.66 -38.18
C PRO A 225 -25.34 10.13 -38.26
N PHE A 226 -25.18 9.47 -37.12
CA PHE A 226 -25.41 8.02 -37.05
C PHE A 226 -26.92 7.80 -37.16
N ALA A 227 -27.37 7.43 -38.35
CA ALA A 227 -28.67 6.84 -38.55
C ALA A 227 -28.63 5.43 -37.95
N SER A 228 -29.24 5.24 -36.78
CA SER A 228 -29.56 3.90 -36.26
C SER A 228 -31.05 3.85 -35.94
N TYR A 229 -31.76 3.08 -36.75
CA TYR A 229 -33.14 2.67 -36.53
C TYR A 229 -33.28 1.96 -35.18
N GLY A 230 -34.28 2.36 -34.39
CA GLY A 230 -34.95 1.48 -33.43
C GLY A 230 -34.65 1.68 -31.94
N LEU A 231 -35.73 2.03 -31.22
CA LEU A 231 -35.97 1.95 -29.77
C LEU A 231 -35.31 2.98 -28.83
N HIS A 232 -36.16 3.90 -28.37
CA HIS A 232 -35.88 4.99 -27.46
C HIS A 232 -35.50 4.52 -26.05
N HIS A 233 -34.27 4.81 -25.63
CA HIS A 233 -33.93 4.94 -24.22
C HIS A 233 -34.04 6.41 -23.81
N THR A 234 -34.68 6.67 -22.67
CA THR A 234 -34.75 7.99 -22.02
C THR A 234 -33.38 8.39 -21.49
N SER A 235 -32.47 8.78 -22.38
CA SER A 235 -31.14 9.28 -22.03
C SER A 235 -30.98 10.73 -22.49
N LEU A 236 -31.80 11.63 -21.95
CA LEU A 236 -31.56 13.07 -22.08
C LEU A 236 -30.32 13.54 -21.28
N LEU A 237 -29.68 12.63 -20.54
CA LEU A 237 -28.47 12.86 -19.73
C LEU A 237 -27.21 12.12 -20.25
N LYS A 238 -27.30 11.45 -21.43
CA LYS A 238 -26.13 11.02 -22.20
C LYS A 238 -25.77 12.06 -23.27
N ARG A 239 -26.08 13.34 -23.01
CA ARG A 239 -25.43 14.43 -23.74
C ARG A 239 -23.96 14.34 -23.37
N HIS A 240 -23.15 13.97 -24.36
CA HIS A 240 -21.74 14.27 -24.35
C HIS A 240 -21.54 15.68 -23.79
N ILE A 241 -20.50 15.90 -22.98
CA ILE A 241 -19.82 17.20 -22.93
C ILE A 241 -19.08 17.36 -24.28
N SER A 242 -19.78 17.14 -25.39
CA SER A 242 -19.34 17.51 -26.72
C SER A 242 -19.92 18.90 -26.85
N HIS A 243 -19.04 19.89 -26.84
CA HIS A 243 -19.32 21.27 -27.18
C HIS A 243 -20.45 21.39 -28.23
N GLN A 244 -21.70 21.54 -27.79
CA GLN A 244 -22.61 22.44 -28.46
C GLN A 244 -22.20 23.83 -28.00
N THR A 245 -21.07 24.29 -28.53
CA THR A 245 -20.74 25.71 -28.51
C THR A 245 -21.82 26.41 -29.30
N SER A 246 -22.77 27.02 -28.58
CA SER A 246 -23.40 28.23 -29.10
C SER A 246 -22.28 29.19 -29.48
N VAL A 247 -22.52 30.04 -30.47
CA VAL A 247 -21.53 30.97 -31.05
C VAL A 247 -20.93 31.95 -30.01
N ASN A 248 -21.39 31.91 -28.75
CA ASN A 248 -20.99 32.74 -27.61
C ASN A 248 -20.58 31.91 -26.37
N ALA A 249 -19.74 30.88 -26.51
CA ALA A 249 -19.23 30.16 -25.33
C ALA A 249 -18.13 30.97 -24.61
N ASP A 250 -18.25 31.07 -23.28
CA ASP A 250 -17.34 31.80 -22.38
C ASP A 250 -15.90 31.22 -22.49
N PRO A 251 -14.82 32.03 -22.57
CA PRO A 251 -13.42 31.56 -22.62
C PRO A 251 -13.06 30.55 -21.51
N THR A 252 -13.72 30.60 -20.37
CA THR A 252 -13.56 29.64 -19.26
C THR A 252 -13.94 28.19 -19.65
N SER A 253 -14.91 28.02 -20.56
CA SER A 253 -15.33 26.71 -21.07
C SER A 253 -14.28 26.05 -21.97
N HIS A 254 -13.40 26.85 -22.57
CA HIS A 254 -12.26 26.39 -23.38
C HIS A 254 -11.06 25.93 -22.55
N GLU A 255 -11.08 26.10 -21.23
CA GLU A 255 -9.98 25.68 -20.34
C GLU A 255 -10.30 24.37 -19.61
N ILE A 256 -11.60 24.08 -19.39
CA ILE A 256 -12.08 22.89 -18.68
C ILE A 256 -11.62 21.58 -19.34
N TRP A 257 -11.45 21.55 -20.67
CA TRP A 257 -11.01 20.33 -21.35
C TRP A 257 -9.61 19.87 -20.89
N ARG A 258 -8.71 20.79 -20.48
CA ARG A 258 -7.40 20.41 -19.94
C ARG A 258 -7.54 19.73 -18.58
N SER A 259 -8.40 20.28 -17.73
CA SER A 259 -8.77 19.70 -16.43
C SER A 259 -9.41 18.33 -16.59
N GLU A 260 -10.33 18.19 -17.54
CA GLU A 260 -10.96 16.91 -17.87
C GLU A 260 -9.92 15.91 -18.42
N THR A 261 -9.08 16.32 -19.36
CA THR A 261 -8.04 15.47 -19.95
C THR A 261 -7.04 14.99 -18.91
N LEU A 262 -6.56 15.88 -18.03
CA LEU A 262 -5.66 15.52 -16.93
C LEU A 262 -6.31 14.47 -16.02
N LEU A 263 -7.55 14.71 -15.59
CA LEU A 263 -8.28 13.78 -14.74
C LEU A 263 -8.49 12.42 -15.44
N GLN A 264 -8.88 12.44 -16.71
CA GLN A 264 -9.05 11.23 -17.51
C GLN A 264 -7.72 10.47 -17.63
N VAL A 265 -6.59 11.13 -17.88
CA VAL A 265 -5.28 10.47 -18.00
C VAL A 265 -4.88 9.85 -16.67
N PHE A 266 -5.02 10.56 -15.55
CA PHE A 266 -4.68 10.02 -14.23
C PHE A 266 -5.55 8.80 -13.89
N VAL A 267 -6.85 8.87 -14.16
CA VAL A 267 -7.77 7.76 -13.94
C VAL A 267 -7.49 6.57 -14.88
N GLU A 268 -7.24 6.84 -16.17
CA GLU A 268 -6.90 5.80 -17.14
C GLU A 268 -5.61 5.09 -16.73
N MET A 269 -4.54 5.85 -16.52
CA MET A 269 -3.21 5.29 -16.27
C MET A 269 -3.05 4.70 -14.88
N TRP A 270 -3.68 5.26 -13.83
CA TRP A 270 -3.46 4.81 -12.44
C TRP A 270 -4.47 3.77 -11.94
N LEU A 271 -5.69 3.72 -12.48
CA LEU A 271 -6.73 2.82 -11.95
C LEU A 271 -7.02 1.59 -12.84
N HIS A 272 -6.65 1.59 -14.12
CA HIS A 272 -7.00 0.48 -15.05
C HIS A 272 -6.01 -0.67 -15.02
N HIS A 273 -5.83 -1.27 -13.85
CA HIS A 273 -4.92 -2.39 -13.66
C HIS A 273 -5.61 -3.67 -13.16
N TYR A 274 -6.86 -3.86 -13.54
CA TYR A 274 -7.66 -5.06 -13.27
C TYR A 274 -7.81 -5.90 -14.55
N SER A 275 -8.45 -7.08 -14.44
CA SER A 275 -8.54 -8.04 -15.56
C SER A 275 -9.30 -7.49 -16.77
N LEU A 276 -8.93 -7.95 -17.96
CA LEU A 276 -9.60 -7.64 -19.22
C LEU A 276 -11.10 -8.00 -19.17
N GLU A 277 -11.45 -9.13 -18.57
CA GLU A 277 -12.85 -9.54 -18.42
C GLU A 277 -13.66 -8.51 -17.63
N MET A 278 -13.09 -7.97 -16.55
CA MET A 278 -13.74 -6.93 -15.75
C MET A 278 -13.84 -5.62 -16.54
N TYR A 279 -12.80 -5.28 -17.30
CA TYR A 279 -12.80 -4.12 -18.19
C TYR A 279 -13.91 -4.19 -19.24
N GLN A 280 -14.04 -5.32 -19.94
CA GLN A 280 -15.10 -5.55 -20.93
C GLN A 280 -16.50 -5.56 -20.30
N LYS A 281 -16.64 -6.03 -19.05
CA LYS A 281 -17.92 -5.95 -18.32
C LYS A 281 -18.37 -4.52 -18.06
N MET A 282 -17.44 -3.58 -17.90
CA MET A 282 -17.77 -2.16 -17.70
C MET A 282 -18.10 -1.41 -18.98
N GLN A 283 -17.67 -1.91 -20.13
CA GLN A 283 -17.96 -1.27 -21.39
C GLN A 283 -19.46 -1.30 -21.69
N SER A 284 -19.90 -0.33 -22.48
CA SER A 284 -21.28 -0.15 -22.87
C SER A 284 -21.83 -1.42 -23.56
N PRO A 285 -23.16 -1.68 -23.47
CA PRO A 285 -23.78 -2.82 -24.16
C PRO A 285 -23.46 -2.87 -25.67
N HIS A 286 -23.23 -1.71 -26.29
CA HIS A 286 -22.78 -1.60 -27.68
C HIS A 286 -21.35 -2.11 -27.88
N ALA A 287 -20.41 -1.69 -27.05
CA ALA A 287 -19.05 -2.22 -27.08
C ALA A 287 -19.02 -3.75 -26.83
N LYS A 288 -19.87 -4.26 -25.92
CA LYS A 288 -20.05 -5.71 -25.72
C LYS A 288 -20.57 -6.42 -26.98
N LEU A 289 -21.49 -5.80 -27.71
CA LEU A 289 -22.01 -6.33 -28.97
C LEU A 289 -20.94 -6.28 -30.07
N GLU A 290 -20.13 -5.23 -30.13
CA GLU A 290 -18.99 -5.13 -31.07
C GLU A 290 -17.92 -6.19 -30.78
N VAL A 291 -17.60 -6.45 -29.51
CA VAL A 291 -16.70 -7.55 -29.10
C VAL A 291 -17.25 -8.89 -29.60
N LEU A 292 -18.55 -9.15 -29.39
CA LEU A 292 -19.20 -10.38 -29.85
C LEU A 292 -19.18 -10.47 -31.38
N HIS A 293 -19.49 -9.39 -32.08
CA HIS A 293 -19.47 -9.33 -33.53
C HIS A 293 -18.07 -9.57 -34.10
N TYR A 294 -17.03 -8.99 -33.48
CA TYR A 294 -15.64 -9.24 -33.83
C TYR A 294 -15.25 -10.70 -33.62
N ARG A 295 -15.55 -11.28 -32.44
CA ARG A 295 -15.25 -12.69 -32.14
C ARG A 295 -15.95 -13.63 -33.13
N LEU A 296 -17.21 -13.37 -33.46
CA LEU A 296 -17.96 -14.14 -34.45
C LEU A 296 -17.36 -13.98 -35.87
N SER A 297 -16.92 -12.78 -36.24
CA SER A 297 -16.29 -12.49 -37.53
C SER A 297 -14.91 -13.16 -37.67
N VAL A 298 -14.08 -13.15 -36.63
CA VAL A 298 -12.77 -13.83 -36.60
C VAL A 298 -12.94 -15.35 -36.66
N CYS A 299 -13.91 -15.90 -35.93
CA CYS A 299 -14.26 -17.32 -36.04
C CYS A 299 -14.77 -17.72 -37.43
N SER A 300 -15.35 -16.78 -38.19
CA SER A 300 -15.81 -17.00 -39.55
C SER A 300 -14.70 -16.90 -40.61
N ALA A 301 -13.57 -16.27 -40.27
CA ALA A 301 -12.50 -15.92 -41.22
C ALA A 301 -11.25 -16.82 -41.19
N LEU A 302 -11.15 -17.79 -40.26
CA LEU A 302 -9.95 -18.61 -40.10
C LEU A 302 -10.03 -19.97 -40.80
N HIS A 303 -9.61 -20.00 -42.06
CA HIS A 303 -8.84 -21.11 -42.65
C HIS A 303 -7.41 -20.61 -42.91
N SER A 304 -6.57 -20.53 -41.87
CA SER A 304 -5.10 -20.44 -42.03
C SER A 304 -4.39 -20.82 -40.73
N PRO A 305 -3.27 -21.57 -40.76
CA PRO A 305 -2.68 -22.17 -39.57
C PRO A 305 -1.72 -21.22 -38.82
N ALA A 306 -1.69 -21.38 -37.50
CA ALA A 306 -0.65 -20.95 -36.56
C ALA A 306 -0.50 -19.45 -36.24
N GLN A 307 -1.36 -18.93 -35.37
CA GLN A 307 -0.88 -18.11 -34.24
C GLN A 307 -1.37 -18.74 -32.93
N PRO A 308 -0.50 -18.98 -31.93
CA PRO A 308 -0.92 -19.49 -30.64
C PRO A 308 -1.94 -18.51 -30.03
N SER A 309 -3.02 -19.05 -29.50
CA SER A 309 -4.21 -18.32 -29.04
C SER A 309 -3.84 -17.09 -28.18
N LEU A 310 -4.38 -15.92 -28.55
CA LEU A 310 -4.32 -14.70 -27.73
C LEU A 310 -4.72 -14.99 -26.26
N GLN A 311 -5.64 -15.93 -26.05
CA GLN A 311 -6.06 -16.42 -24.73
C GLN A 311 -4.97 -17.14 -23.93
N ALA A 312 -4.03 -17.84 -24.56
CA ALA A 312 -2.92 -18.51 -23.86
C ALA A 312 -1.83 -17.52 -23.40
N LEU A 313 -1.64 -16.40 -24.12
CA LEU A 313 -0.75 -15.32 -23.69
C LEU A 313 -1.36 -14.50 -22.53
N HIS A 314 -2.68 -14.29 -22.52
CA HIS A 314 -3.35 -13.58 -21.43
C HIS A 314 -3.39 -14.39 -20.12
N ALA A 315 -3.34 -15.72 -20.20
CA ALA A 315 -3.30 -16.60 -19.02
C ALA A 315 -1.96 -16.59 -18.27
N HIS A 316 -0.88 -16.12 -18.89
CA HIS A 316 0.48 -16.06 -18.32
C HIS A 316 0.93 -14.64 -17.92
N GLN A 317 0.05 -13.64 -18.01
CA GLN A 317 0.42 -12.25 -17.72
C GLN A 317 0.51 -12.04 -16.20
N GLU A 318 1.71 -11.67 -15.73
CA GLU A 318 1.94 -11.25 -14.34
C GLU A 318 0.95 -10.15 -13.98
N SER A 319 0.12 -10.38 -12.96
CA SER A 319 -0.86 -9.40 -12.52
C SER A 319 -0.13 -8.15 -12.05
N PHE A 320 -0.53 -7.00 -12.58
CA PHE A 320 -0.01 -5.71 -12.14
C PHE A 320 -0.16 -5.58 -10.62
N MET A 321 0.96 -5.40 -9.92
CA MET A 321 0.99 -5.12 -8.49
C MET A 321 1.29 -3.64 -8.27
N PRO A 322 0.30 -2.84 -7.82
CA PRO A 322 0.54 -1.44 -7.51
C PRO A 322 1.57 -1.32 -6.38
N THR A 323 2.46 -0.34 -6.48
CA THR A 323 3.42 -0.03 -5.42
C THR A 323 2.76 0.82 -4.33
N GLU A 324 3.35 0.85 -3.13
CA GLU A 324 2.90 1.74 -2.06
C GLU A 324 2.87 3.21 -2.51
N GLU A 325 3.89 3.64 -3.25
CA GLU A 325 3.98 5.00 -3.79
C GLU A 325 2.82 5.33 -4.73
N HIS A 326 2.51 4.40 -5.64
CA HIS A 326 1.38 4.54 -6.55
C HIS A 326 0.08 4.75 -5.77
N VAL A 327 -0.17 3.92 -4.75
CA VAL A 327 -1.36 4.03 -3.90
C VAL A 327 -1.42 5.36 -3.14
N LEU A 328 -0.29 5.88 -2.66
CA LEU A 328 -0.23 7.18 -1.98
C LEU A 328 -0.56 8.35 -2.92
N VAL A 329 -0.11 8.31 -4.18
CA VAL A 329 -0.44 9.32 -5.19
C VAL A 329 -1.91 9.24 -5.61
N VAL A 330 -2.46 8.03 -5.79
CA VAL A 330 -3.90 7.86 -6.05
C VAL A 330 -4.70 8.40 -4.87
N ARG A 331 -4.28 8.14 -3.63
CA ARG A 331 -4.91 8.72 -2.44
C ARG A 331 -4.87 10.25 -2.44
N LEU A 332 -3.78 10.88 -2.87
CA LEU A 332 -3.68 12.33 -3.02
C LEU A 332 -4.73 12.86 -4.00
N LEU A 333 -4.86 12.23 -5.17
CA LEU A 333 -5.90 12.53 -6.16
C LEU A 333 -7.30 12.46 -5.55
N LEU A 334 -7.62 11.38 -4.83
CA LEU A 334 -8.95 11.21 -4.22
C LEU A 334 -9.27 12.30 -3.18
N LYS A 335 -8.30 12.64 -2.32
CA LYS A 335 -8.44 13.74 -1.34
C LYS A 335 -8.75 15.05 -2.06
N HIS A 336 -7.99 15.35 -3.11
CA HIS A 336 -8.16 16.56 -3.90
C HIS A 336 -9.52 16.59 -4.60
N LEU A 337 -9.95 15.47 -5.19
CA LEU A 337 -11.24 15.38 -5.87
C LEU A 337 -12.43 15.55 -4.92
N HIS A 338 -12.34 15.05 -3.69
CA HIS A 338 -13.35 15.35 -2.68
C HIS A 338 -13.39 16.85 -2.36
N ALA A 339 -12.24 17.49 -2.14
CA ALA A 339 -12.18 18.93 -1.92
C ALA A 339 -12.73 19.72 -3.14
N PHE A 340 -12.40 19.28 -4.35
CA PHE A 340 -12.84 19.87 -5.61
C PHE A 340 -14.36 19.77 -5.78
N ALA A 341 -14.93 18.57 -5.61
CA ALA A 341 -16.38 18.36 -5.67
C ALA A 341 -17.12 19.14 -4.57
N ASN A 342 -16.54 19.25 -3.37
CA ASN A 342 -17.15 19.95 -2.24
C ASN A 342 -17.03 21.47 -2.31
N SER A 343 -16.19 22.01 -3.19
CA SER A 343 -16.07 23.45 -3.42
C SER A 343 -17.27 24.06 -4.15
N LEU A 344 -18.23 23.24 -4.60
CA LEU A 344 -19.48 23.68 -5.20
C LEU A 344 -20.23 24.62 -4.23
N ARG A 345 -20.41 25.87 -4.65
CA ARG A 345 -21.21 26.85 -3.91
C ARG A 345 -22.69 26.49 -4.08
N PRO A 346 -23.51 26.50 -3.00
CA PRO A 346 -24.95 26.36 -3.15
C PRO A 346 -25.47 27.52 -3.99
N GLU A 347 -26.31 27.24 -5.01
CA GLU A 347 -27.06 28.25 -5.77
C GLU A 347 -27.69 29.24 -4.78
N GLN A 348 -27.21 30.48 -4.77
CA GLN A 348 -27.94 31.55 -4.12
C GLN A 348 -29.20 31.76 -4.94
N ALA A 349 -30.33 31.24 -4.44
CA ALA A 349 -31.66 31.44 -4.98
C ALA A 349 -31.97 32.95 -5.05
N SER A 350 -31.59 33.57 -6.16
CA SER A 350 -32.07 34.89 -6.56
C SER A 350 -33.27 34.67 -7.48
N PRO A 351 -34.45 35.22 -7.18
CA PRO A 351 -35.66 34.99 -7.95
C PRO A 351 -35.66 35.90 -9.19
N SER A 352 -34.79 35.62 -10.16
CA SER A 352 -34.86 36.26 -11.48
C SER A 352 -34.87 35.20 -12.57
N ALA A 353 -35.99 35.12 -13.27
CA ALA A 353 -36.45 33.99 -14.08
C ALA A 353 -35.65 33.67 -15.36
N HIS A 354 -34.43 34.16 -15.55
CA HIS A 354 -33.69 34.00 -16.81
C HIS A 354 -32.18 33.78 -16.61
N SER A 355 -31.78 32.65 -16.02
CA SER A 355 -30.42 32.05 -16.18
C SER A 355 -30.32 30.68 -15.48
N HIS A 356 -30.98 29.65 -16.04
CA HIS A 356 -30.98 28.28 -15.47
C HIS A 356 -29.87 27.36 -16.05
N ALA A 357 -28.76 27.89 -16.57
CA ALA A 357 -27.65 27.06 -17.00
C ALA A 357 -26.57 27.06 -15.91
N ALA A 358 -26.38 25.91 -15.24
CA ALA A 358 -25.26 25.71 -14.33
C ALA A 358 -23.94 25.99 -15.08
N SER A 359 -22.97 26.61 -14.41
CA SER A 359 -21.69 26.88 -15.08
C SER A 359 -21.03 25.55 -15.49
N PRO A 360 -20.37 25.47 -16.67
CA PRO A 360 -19.71 24.23 -17.11
C PRO A 360 -18.72 23.65 -16.08
N LEU A 361 -18.09 24.52 -15.29
CA LEU A 361 -17.20 24.12 -14.20
C LEU A 361 -17.95 23.44 -13.03
N GLU A 362 -19.16 23.91 -12.69
CA GLU A 362 -19.98 23.28 -11.65
C GLU A 362 -20.54 21.93 -12.10
N GLU A 363 -20.89 21.79 -13.38
CA GLU A 363 -21.24 20.49 -13.97
C GLU A 363 -20.05 19.53 -13.91
N PHE A 364 -18.86 20.00 -14.29
CA PHE A 364 -17.64 19.21 -14.22
C PHE A 364 -17.30 18.79 -12.77
N LYS A 365 -17.39 19.71 -11.80
CA LYS A 365 -17.21 19.40 -10.36
C LYS A 365 -18.18 18.33 -9.87
N ARG A 366 -19.45 18.38 -10.30
CA ARG A 366 -20.48 17.38 -9.95
C ARG A 366 -20.21 16.02 -10.61
N ALA A 367 -19.69 16.02 -11.84
CA ALA A 367 -19.40 14.79 -12.59
C ALA A 367 -18.05 14.14 -12.23
N ALA A 368 -17.08 14.91 -11.71
CA ALA A 368 -15.69 14.48 -11.51
C ALA A 368 -15.56 13.13 -10.78
N VAL A 369 -16.21 12.98 -9.61
CA VAL A 369 -16.13 11.74 -8.83
C VAL A 369 -17.03 10.63 -9.39
N PRO A 370 -18.36 10.83 -9.58
CA PRO A 370 -19.26 9.75 -9.99
C PRO A 370 -18.95 9.22 -11.40
N ARG A 371 -18.58 10.10 -12.34
CA ARG A 371 -18.37 9.72 -13.75
C ARG A 371 -16.98 9.17 -14.03
N PHE A 372 -15.93 9.78 -13.46
CA PHE A 372 -14.57 9.40 -13.80
C PHE A 372 -13.97 8.40 -12.81
N VAL A 373 -14.27 8.50 -11.51
CA VAL A 373 -13.47 7.79 -10.49
C VAL A 373 -14.20 6.61 -9.88
N GLN A 374 -15.47 6.77 -9.50
CA GLN A 374 -16.20 5.83 -8.64
C GLN A 374 -16.07 4.35 -9.05
N GLN A 375 -16.48 3.99 -10.26
CA GLN A 375 -16.46 2.61 -10.74
C GLN A 375 -15.03 2.05 -10.85
N LYS A 376 -14.11 2.83 -11.42
CA LYS A 376 -12.72 2.42 -11.65
C LYS A 376 -11.95 2.24 -10.33
N LEU A 377 -12.19 3.13 -9.37
CA LEU A 377 -11.61 3.05 -8.03
C LEU A 377 -12.13 1.84 -7.26
N TYR A 378 -13.43 1.55 -7.32
CA TYR A 378 -14.00 0.38 -6.66
C TYR A 378 -13.31 -0.92 -7.08
N LEU A 379 -13.11 -1.11 -8.39
CA LEU A 379 -12.42 -2.28 -8.93
C LEU A 379 -10.94 -2.30 -8.61
N PHE A 380 -10.27 -1.14 -8.66
CA PHE A 380 -8.88 -1.02 -8.25
C PHE A 380 -8.69 -1.40 -6.77
N LEU A 381 -9.59 -0.96 -5.88
CA LEU A 381 -9.61 -1.35 -4.48
C LEU A 381 -9.89 -2.84 -4.32
N GLN A 382 -10.87 -3.40 -5.05
CA GLN A 382 -11.15 -4.83 -5.00
C GLN A 382 -9.93 -5.67 -5.42
N HIS A 383 -9.21 -5.24 -6.47
CA HIS A 383 -7.96 -5.86 -6.90
C HIS A 383 -6.90 -5.82 -5.80
N CYS A 384 -6.69 -4.64 -5.18
CA CYS A 384 -5.74 -4.49 -4.08
C CYS A 384 -6.12 -5.35 -2.86
N PHE A 385 -7.39 -5.38 -2.46
CA PHE A 385 -7.83 -6.21 -1.34
C PHE A 385 -7.66 -7.71 -1.59
N GLY A 386 -7.81 -8.15 -2.85
CA GLY A 386 -7.64 -9.55 -3.24
C GLY A 386 -6.17 -10.00 -3.32
N HIS A 387 -5.28 -9.15 -3.82
CA HIS A 387 -3.92 -9.57 -4.21
C HIS A 387 -2.79 -8.96 -3.39
N TRP A 388 -3.03 -7.89 -2.61
CA TRP A 388 -1.98 -7.25 -1.83
C TRP A 388 -1.47 -8.19 -0.71
N PRO A 389 -0.16 -8.24 -0.41
CA PRO A 389 0.41 -9.04 0.68
C PRO A 389 -0.24 -8.78 2.05
N LEU A 390 -0.22 -9.78 2.95
CA LEU A 390 -0.75 -9.64 4.33
C LEU A 390 0.23 -8.92 5.29
N ASP A 391 1.08 -8.05 4.76
CA ASP A 391 2.06 -7.28 5.54
C ASP A 391 1.54 -5.87 5.87
N ALA A 392 2.38 -5.09 6.57
CA ALA A 392 2.02 -3.75 7.01
C ALA A 392 1.89 -2.72 5.87
N SER A 393 2.39 -3.01 4.65
CA SER A 393 2.30 -2.10 3.51
C SER A 393 0.85 -1.93 3.02
N PHE A 394 -0.03 -2.90 3.34
CA PHE A 394 -1.47 -2.79 3.07
C PHE A 394 -2.11 -1.55 3.72
N ARG A 395 -1.48 -0.97 4.74
CA ARG A 395 -1.88 0.30 5.35
C ARG A 395 -2.11 1.40 4.31
N ALA A 396 -1.28 1.48 3.26
CA ALA A 396 -1.45 2.49 2.21
C ALA A 396 -2.79 2.33 1.48
N VAL A 397 -3.13 1.10 1.09
CA VAL A 397 -4.41 0.75 0.44
C VAL A 397 -5.58 1.04 1.37
N LEU A 398 -5.45 0.64 2.64
CA LEU A 398 -6.45 0.88 3.67
C LEU A 398 -6.73 2.37 3.83
N GLU A 399 -5.68 3.18 3.96
CA GLU A 399 -5.80 4.61 4.17
C GLU A 399 -6.33 5.34 2.93
N MET A 400 -6.06 4.85 1.72
CA MET A 400 -6.71 5.30 0.47
C MET A 400 -8.21 5.03 0.50
N TRP A 401 -8.63 3.80 0.81
CA TRP A 401 -10.04 3.43 0.96
C TRP A 401 -10.75 4.31 2.00
N LEU A 402 -10.17 4.45 3.20
CA LEU A 402 -10.75 5.28 4.26
C LEU A 402 -10.79 6.78 3.90
N SER A 403 -9.91 7.26 3.02
CA SER A 403 -9.98 8.65 2.53
C SER A 403 -11.17 8.84 1.60
N TYR A 404 -11.48 7.85 0.77
CA TYR A 404 -12.64 7.89 -0.12
C TYR A 404 -13.98 7.76 0.62
N LEU A 405 -14.04 6.96 1.69
CA LEU A 405 -15.25 6.79 2.50
C LEU A 405 -15.70 8.07 3.23
N GLN A 406 -14.85 9.09 3.32
CA GLN A 406 -15.10 10.26 4.20
C GLN A 406 -15.01 11.59 3.44
N PRO A 407 -15.85 11.82 2.41
CA PRO A 407 -15.83 13.05 1.62
C PRO A 407 -16.04 14.31 2.49
N TRP A 408 -16.77 14.20 3.59
CA TRP A 408 -17.04 15.31 4.53
C TRP A 408 -15.78 15.86 5.21
N ARG A 409 -14.69 15.08 5.28
CA ARG A 409 -13.41 15.58 5.83
C ARG A 409 -12.75 16.64 4.95
N TYR A 410 -13.21 16.76 3.70
CA TYR A 410 -12.69 17.68 2.70
C TYR A 410 -13.75 18.72 2.29
N ALA A 411 -14.82 18.86 3.06
CA ALA A 411 -15.81 19.91 2.82
C ALA A 411 -15.41 21.19 3.58
N PRO A 412 -15.57 22.39 2.98
CA PRO A 412 -15.32 23.64 3.68
C PRO A 412 -16.27 23.72 4.89
N GLU A 413 -15.68 23.76 6.09
CA GLU A 413 -16.39 23.68 7.37
C GLU A 413 -17.21 24.96 7.58
N LYS A 414 -18.48 24.97 7.17
CA LYS A 414 -19.43 26.02 7.58
C LYS A 414 -19.99 25.64 8.95
N GLN A 415 -19.35 26.06 10.03
CA GLN A 415 -20.00 26.04 11.34
C GLN A 415 -19.80 27.37 12.09
N ALA A 416 -20.93 27.95 12.49
CA ALA A 416 -21.00 28.91 13.56
C ALA A 416 -20.60 28.21 14.88
N PRO A 417 -19.92 28.90 15.81
CA PRO A 417 -19.47 28.30 17.05
C PRO A 417 -20.64 28.13 18.00
N SER A 418 -21.27 26.95 18.03
CA SER A 418 -22.08 26.53 19.18
C SER A 418 -21.27 25.57 20.02
N SER A 419 -21.05 25.96 21.27
CA SER A 419 -20.43 25.18 22.35
C SER A 419 -21.17 23.86 22.55
N ASP A 420 -20.51 22.74 22.22
CA ASP A 420 -20.30 21.61 23.13
C ASP A 420 -19.57 20.48 22.39
N CYS A 421 -18.65 19.83 23.10
CA CYS A 421 -17.79 18.73 22.61
C CYS A 421 -18.57 17.44 22.32
N GLN A 422 -19.57 17.46 21.44
CA GLN A 422 -20.15 16.24 20.88
C GLN A 422 -19.35 15.80 19.66
N ALA A 423 -18.99 14.51 19.63
CA ALA A 423 -18.29 13.88 18.52
C ALA A 423 -18.94 14.29 17.19
N ARG A 424 -18.16 14.88 16.27
CA ARG A 424 -18.62 15.38 14.97
C ARG A 424 -19.48 14.32 14.26
N SER A 425 -20.80 14.45 14.37
CA SER A 425 -21.75 13.52 13.77
C SER A 425 -21.76 13.68 12.26
N VAL A 426 -21.86 12.57 11.50
CA VAL A 426 -21.99 12.68 10.05
C VAL A 426 -23.37 13.23 9.71
N SER A 427 -23.41 14.32 8.95
CA SER A 427 -24.65 14.97 8.54
C SER A 427 -25.41 14.11 7.51
N GLU A 428 -26.74 14.02 7.66
CA GLU A 428 -27.64 13.29 6.76
C GLU A 428 -27.56 13.73 5.28
N ARG A 429 -27.01 14.93 4.99
CA ARG A 429 -26.75 15.38 3.61
C ARG A 429 -25.84 14.44 2.81
N TRP A 430 -25.08 13.58 3.50
CA TRP A 430 -24.17 12.61 2.89
C TRP A 430 -24.81 11.25 2.60
N ALA A 431 -26.07 11.04 2.99
CA ALA A 431 -26.79 9.79 2.72
C ALA A 431 -26.82 9.41 1.23
N PRO A 432 -27.05 10.33 0.26
CA PRO A 432 -26.98 10.00 -1.16
C PRO A 432 -25.60 9.47 -1.59
N PHE A 433 -24.51 10.08 -1.10
CA PHE A 433 -23.16 9.61 -1.40
C PHE A 433 -22.92 8.19 -0.83
N VAL A 434 -23.38 7.91 0.39
CA VAL A 434 -23.27 6.57 0.99
C VAL A 434 -24.06 5.53 0.18
N GLN A 435 -25.27 5.88 -0.24
CA GLN A 435 -26.16 5.04 -1.06
C GLN A 435 -25.55 4.72 -2.43
N GLU A 436 -25.02 5.72 -3.14
CA GLU A 436 -24.36 5.54 -4.45
C GLU A 436 -23.07 4.73 -4.35
N ASN A 437 -22.42 4.70 -3.18
CA ASN A 437 -21.17 4.00 -2.94
C ASN A 437 -21.34 2.76 -2.03
N LEU A 438 -22.53 2.18 -1.95
CA LEU A 438 -22.88 1.13 -0.98
C LEU A 438 -21.84 0.00 -0.93
N LEU A 439 -21.45 -0.57 -2.08
CA LEU A 439 -20.47 -1.67 -2.15
C LEU A 439 -19.07 -1.30 -1.65
N VAL A 440 -18.70 -0.02 -1.74
CA VAL A 440 -17.42 0.50 -1.23
C VAL A 440 -17.42 0.47 0.30
N TYR A 441 -18.59 0.61 0.95
CA TYR A 441 -18.74 0.47 2.40
C TYR A 441 -18.91 -0.99 2.80
N THR A 442 -19.75 -1.77 2.12
CA THR A 442 -20.16 -3.10 2.59
C THR A 442 -19.24 -4.22 2.09
N LYS A 443 -19.06 -4.34 0.77
CA LYS A 443 -18.27 -5.43 0.18
C LYS A 443 -16.78 -5.29 0.50
N LEU A 444 -16.22 -4.08 0.42
CA LEU A 444 -14.83 -3.85 0.80
C LEU A 444 -14.60 -4.00 2.32
N PHE A 445 -15.60 -3.73 3.16
CA PHE A 445 -15.51 -4.06 4.59
C PHE A 445 -15.45 -5.57 4.82
N LEU A 446 -16.23 -6.38 4.09
CA LEU A 446 -16.10 -7.84 4.13
C LEU A 446 -14.71 -8.31 3.66
N GLY A 447 -14.16 -7.69 2.62
CA GLY A 447 -12.80 -7.92 2.17
C GLY A 447 -11.76 -7.58 3.25
N PHE A 448 -11.93 -6.44 3.93
CA PHE A 448 -11.10 -6.03 5.06
C PHE A 448 -11.18 -7.06 6.20
N LEU A 449 -12.39 -7.45 6.60
CA LEU A 449 -12.64 -8.39 7.69
C LEU A 449 -11.98 -9.74 7.41
N SER A 450 -12.10 -10.25 6.18
CA SER A 450 -11.45 -11.48 5.74
C SER A 450 -9.92 -11.42 5.83
N ARG A 451 -9.32 -10.24 5.59
CA ARG A 451 -7.88 -10.02 5.77
C ARG A 451 -7.51 -9.91 7.25
N ALA A 452 -8.25 -9.12 8.03
CA ALA A 452 -8.00 -8.90 9.45
C ALA A 452 -8.03 -10.20 10.28
N LEU A 453 -8.93 -11.12 9.91
CA LEU A 453 -9.00 -12.47 10.51
C LEU A 453 -7.76 -13.35 10.24
N ARG A 454 -6.93 -13.00 9.25
CA ARG A 454 -5.72 -13.73 8.84
C ARG A 454 -4.42 -13.03 9.24
N THR A 455 -4.50 -11.82 9.78
CA THR A 455 -3.33 -11.02 10.19
C THR A 455 -3.06 -11.16 11.67
N ASP A 456 -1.79 -11.14 12.06
CA ASP A 456 -1.39 -11.11 13.46
C ASP A 456 -1.69 -9.71 14.07
N LEU A 457 -2.63 -9.67 15.01
CA LEU A 457 -3.07 -8.44 15.69
C LEU A 457 -2.19 -8.05 16.88
N VAL A 458 -1.22 -8.88 17.27
CA VAL A 458 -0.21 -8.52 18.29
C VAL A 458 0.75 -7.46 17.73
N SER A 459 0.89 -7.38 16.40
CA SER A 459 1.67 -6.34 15.74
C SER A 459 1.00 -4.95 15.86
N PRO A 460 1.71 -3.90 16.31
CA PRO A 460 1.17 -2.55 16.46
C PRO A 460 0.67 -1.96 15.12
N LYS A 461 1.35 -2.28 14.01
CA LYS A 461 0.98 -1.79 12.67
C LYS A 461 -0.36 -2.39 12.24
N ASN A 462 -0.61 -3.67 12.55
CA ASN A 462 -1.85 -4.35 12.21
C ASN A 462 -3.00 -3.96 13.15
N ALA A 463 -2.75 -3.85 14.46
CA ALA A 463 -3.72 -3.34 15.43
C ALA A 463 -4.20 -1.92 15.06
N LEU A 464 -3.27 -1.05 14.65
CA LEU A 464 -3.61 0.28 14.17
C LEU A 464 -4.52 0.24 12.93
N MET A 465 -4.31 -0.67 11.98
CA MET A 465 -5.20 -0.83 10.82
C MET A 465 -6.64 -1.17 11.24
N VAL A 466 -6.82 -2.14 12.15
CA VAL A 466 -8.15 -2.51 12.67
C VAL A 466 -8.81 -1.35 13.41
N PHE A 467 -8.06 -0.66 14.27
CA PHE A 467 -8.52 0.53 14.95
C PHE A 467 -9.00 1.62 13.97
N ARG A 468 -8.24 1.88 12.90
CA ARG A 468 -8.56 2.93 11.93
C ARG A 468 -9.88 2.64 11.20
N VAL A 469 -10.11 1.40 10.78
CA VAL A 469 -11.38 1.00 10.16
C VAL A 469 -12.52 1.11 11.15
N ALA A 470 -12.39 0.50 12.33
CA ALA A 470 -13.43 0.52 13.34
C ALA A 470 -13.83 1.96 13.72
N LYS A 471 -12.84 2.85 13.89
CA LYS A 471 -13.05 4.27 14.18
C LYS A 471 -13.83 5.01 13.09
N VAL A 472 -13.58 4.71 11.81
CA VAL A 472 -14.31 5.38 10.71
C VAL A 472 -15.75 4.92 10.67
N PHE A 473 -15.99 3.61 10.75
CA PHE A 473 -17.35 3.04 10.71
C PHE A 473 -18.18 3.38 11.96
N ALA A 474 -17.53 3.62 13.10
CA ALA A 474 -18.20 4.04 14.34
C ALA A 474 -18.53 5.54 14.42
N GLN A 475 -18.30 6.31 13.36
CA GLN A 475 -18.77 7.70 13.33
C GLN A 475 -20.29 7.77 13.50
N PRO A 476 -20.82 8.68 14.33
CA PRO A 476 -22.26 8.79 14.55
C PRO A 476 -23.01 8.99 13.23
N ASN A 477 -24.18 8.35 13.11
CA ASN A 477 -25.05 8.27 11.92
C ASN A 477 -24.52 7.44 10.73
N LEU A 478 -23.21 7.16 10.62
CA LEU A 478 -22.67 6.47 9.43
C LEU A 478 -23.21 5.04 9.28
N ALA A 479 -23.17 4.25 10.35
CA ALA A 479 -23.68 2.87 10.33
C ALA A 479 -25.18 2.82 9.96
N GLU A 480 -25.98 3.78 10.44
CA GLU A 480 -27.40 3.87 10.10
C GLU A 480 -27.63 4.24 8.63
N MET A 481 -26.85 5.18 8.08
CA MET A 481 -26.93 5.52 6.65
C MET A 481 -26.56 4.33 5.76
N ILE A 482 -25.53 3.55 6.12
CA ILE A 482 -25.15 2.33 5.40
C ILE A 482 -26.30 1.30 5.50
N GLN A 483 -26.87 1.11 6.69
CA GLN A 483 -27.97 0.17 6.90
C GLN A 483 -29.22 0.55 6.08
N ARG A 484 -29.56 1.85 6.01
CA ARG A 484 -30.66 2.36 5.17
C ARG A 484 -30.38 2.12 3.68
N GLY A 485 -29.14 2.37 3.22
CA GLY A 485 -28.74 2.09 1.83
C GLY A 485 -28.83 0.59 1.48
N GLU A 486 -28.43 -0.28 2.40
CA GLU A 486 -28.56 -1.73 2.26
C GLU A 486 -30.03 -2.17 2.23
N GLN A 487 -30.90 -1.59 3.06
CA GLN A 487 -32.34 -1.86 3.02
C GLN A 487 -32.96 -1.48 1.67
N LEU A 488 -32.64 -0.29 1.13
CA LEU A 488 -33.10 0.15 -0.18
C LEU A 488 -32.68 -0.80 -1.31
N PHE A 489 -31.50 -1.41 -1.20
CA PHE A 489 -31.04 -2.42 -2.17
C PHE A 489 -31.81 -3.74 -2.04
N LEU A 490 -32.08 -4.18 -0.81
CA LEU A 490 -32.75 -5.46 -0.51
C LEU A 490 -34.28 -5.40 -0.66
N GLU A 491 -34.87 -4.22 -0.80
CA GLU A 491 -36.33 -4.08 -1.03
C GLU A 491 -36.77 -4.90 -2.26
N PRO A 492 -37.82 -5.75 -2.15
CA PRO A 492 -38.34 -6.49 -3.30
C PRO A 492 -38.77 -5.54 -4.42
N GLU A 493 -38.42 -5.87 -5.67
CA GLU A 493 -38.99 -5.16 -6.82
C GLU A 493 -40.50 -5.44 -6.84
N LEU A 494 -41.32 -4.45 -6.50
CA LEU A 494 -42.75 -4.55 -6.72
C LEU A 494 -42.97 -4.72 -8.22
N VAL A 495 -43.45 -5.91 -8.61
CA VAL A 495 -43.81 -6.25 -9.99
C VAL A 495 -44.83 -5.21 -10.48
N MET A 496 -44.36 -4.22 -11.25
CA MET A 496 -45.26 -3.45 -12.11
C MET A 496 -45.79 -4.44 -13.16
N PRO A 497 -47.11 -4.64 -13.28
CA PRO A 497 -47.64 -5.60 -14.24
C PRO A 497 -47.25 -5.17 -15.65
N HIS A 498 -46.85 -6.16 -16.45
CA HIS A 498 -46.57 -6.08 -17.88
C HIS A 498 -47.28 -4.91 -18.58
N ARG A 499 -46.54 -3.88 -19.01
CA ARG A 499 -46.99 -3.04 -20.12
C ARG A 499 -46.41 -3.55 -21.42
N GLN A 500 -47.26 -4.27 -22.13
CA GLN A 500 -47.19 -4.58 -23.54
C GLN A 500 -46.77 -3.36 -24.38
N HIS A 501 -46.11 -3.66 -25.49
CA HIS A 501 -45.84 -2.76 -26.61
C HIS A 501 -47.01 -1.79 -26.88
N ARG A 502 -46.80 -0.50 -26.67
CA ARG A 502 -47.50 0.56 -27.40
C ARG A 502 -46.52 1.64 -27.81
N LEU A 503 -46.37 1.78 -29.13
CA LEU A 503 -45.85 2.95 -29.82
C LEU A 503 -46.47 4.21 -29.21
N PHE A 504 -45.65 5.12 -28.69
CA PHE A 504 -46.11 6.42 -28.21
C PHE A 504 -46.11 7.43 -29.36
N THR A 505 -47.29 7.70 -29.90
CA THR A 505 -47.60 9.01 -30.49
C THR A 505 -47.69 10.05 -29.39
N VAL A 506 -47.13 11.23 -29.66
CA VAL A 506 -47.09 12.41 -28.79
C VAL A 506 -48.51 12.85 -28.38
N PRO A 507 -48.79 13.17 -27.11
CA PRO A 507 -49.92 14.01 -26.77
C PRO A 507 -49.48 15.48 -26.77
N THR A 508 -50.14 16.26 -27.62
CA THR A 508 -50.17 17.71 -27.60
C THR A 508 -50.61 18.23 -26.22
N PHE A 509 -50.00 19.34 -25.83
CA PHE A 509 -50.41 20.26 -24.77
C PHE A 509 -51.94 20.33 -24.60
N THR A 510 -52.44 19.99 -23.41
CA THR A 510 -53.50 20.68 -22.62
C THR A 510 -53.99 19.78 -21.49
N GLY A 511 -53.99 20.27 -20.23
CA GLY A 511 -55.00 19.89 -19.24
C GLY A 511 -54.56 19.18 -17.95
N SER A 512 -54.78 19.89 -16.83
CA SER A 512 -55.12 19.42 -15.47
C SER A 512 -53.99 19.06 -14.46
N PHE A 513 -53.84 19.95 -13.47
CA PHE A 513 -52.85 19.97 -12.38
C PHE A 513 -53.28 19.20 -11.10
N LEU A 514 -54.03 18.10 -11.19
CA LEU A 514 -54.47 17.36 -9.99
C LEU A 514 -54.41 15.84 -10.20
N SER A 515 -53.20 15.28 -10.21
CA SER A 515 -52.99 13.89 -9.80
C SER A 515 -51.68 13.78 -9.03
N SER A 516 -51.76 13.23 -7.82
CA SER A 516 -50.65 13.00 -6.91
C SER A 516 -49.64 12.03 -7.51
N TRP A 517 -48.40 12.47 -7.72
CA TRP A 517 -47.27 11.62 -8.07
C TRP A 517 -47.02 10.54 -6.98
N PRO A 518 -46.61 9.31 -7.32
CA PRO A 518 -46.22 8.31 -6.32
C PRO A 518 -44.91 8.70 -5.61
N PRO A 519 -44.62 8.16 -4.41
CA PRO A 519 -43.68 8.75 -3.45
C PRO A 519 -42.19 8.55 -3.82
N ALA A 520 -41.36 9.52 -3.39
CA ALA A 520 -39.91 9.63 -3.60
C ALA A 520 -39.06 8.39 -3.20
N ILE A 521 -39.64 7.42 -2.49
CA ILE A 521 -39.00 6.18 -2.03
C ILE A 521 -38.63 5.26 -3.22
N THR A 522 -39.44 5.26 -4.27
CA THR A 522 -39.22 4.41 -5.47
C THR A 522 -38.02 4.84 -6.31
N ASP A 523 -37.63 6.12 -6.28
CA ASP A 523 -36.50 6.66 -7.05
C ASP A 523 -35.14 6.33 -6.37
N ALA A 524 -35.09 6.31 -5.03
CA ALA A 524 -33.86 6.00 -4.29
C ALA A 524 -33.47 4.51 -4.38
N SER A 525 -34.43 3.59 -4.22
CA SER A 525 -34.17 2.14 -4.36
C SER A 525 -33.68 1.79 -5.77
N PHE A 526 -34.31 2.36 -6.80
CA PHE A 526 -33.89 2.18 -8.18
C PHE A 526 -32.45 2.67 -8.43
N LYS A 527 -32.09 3.85 -7.91
CA LYS A 527 -30.72 4.39 -8.02
C LYS A 527 -29.69 3.46 -7.37
N VAL A 528 -29.93 3.03 -6.13
CA VAL A 528 -29.01 2.13 -5.41
C VAL A 528 -28.81 0.82 -6.17
N LYS A 529 -29.90 0.19 -6.63
CA LYS A 529 -29.85 -1.04 -7.42
C LYS A 529 -29.10 -0.84 -8.73
N SER A 530 -29.38 0.24 -9.46
CA SER A 530 -28.69 0.60 -10.69
C SER A 530 -27.17 0.73 -10.47
N HIS A 531 -26.74 1.43 -9.40
CA HIS A 531 -25.34 1.54 -9.05
C HIS A 531 -24.71 0.18 -8.72
N VAL A 532 -25.36 -0.66 -7.91
CA VAL A 532 -24.85 -2.00 -7.58
C VAL A 532 -24.71 -2.87 -8.83
N TYR A 533 -25.73 -2.91 -9.69
CA TYR A 533 -25.71 -3.69 -10.92
C TYR A 533 -24.71 -3.16 -11.94
N SER A 534 -24.42 -1.86 -11.95
CA SER A 534 -23.36 -1.29 -12.79
C SER A 534 -21.95 -1.74 -12.39
N LEU A 535 -21.74 -2.09 -11.11
CA LEU A 535 -20.45 -2.50 -10.57
C LEU A 535 -20.25 -4.02 -10.65
N GLU A 536 -21.26 -4.81 -10.30
CA GLU A 536 -21.14 -6.27 -10.14
C GLU A 536 -21.97 -7.09 -11.15
N GLY A 537 -22.80 -6.43 -11.96
CA GLY A 537 -23.78 -7.10 -12.82
C GLY A 537 -25.06 -7.51 -12.09
N GLN A 538 -26.05 -7.98 -12.85
CA GLN A 538 -27.36 -8.38 -12.33
C GLN A 538 -27.29 -9.70 -11.53
N ASP A 539 -26.31 -10.56 -11.78
CA ASP A 539 -26.10 -11.83 -11.08
C ASP A 539 -25.35 -11.68 -9.74
N CYS A 540 -25.29 -10.46 -9.20
CA CYS A 540 -24.55 -10.15 -7.98
C CYS A 540 -25.12 -10.88 -6.76
N LYS A 541 -24.32 -11.77 -6.16
CA LYS A 541 -24.62 -12.38 -4.86
C LYS A 541 -24.18 -11.43 -3.75
N TYR A 542 -25.13 -10.68 -3.22
CA TYR A 542 -24.88 -9.72 -2.15
C TYR A 542 -25.05 -10.36 -0.77
N THR A 543 -24.04 -10.24 0.10
CA THR A 543 -24.10 -10.64 1.50
C THR A 543 -24.32 -9.40 2.38
N PRO A 544 -25.44 -9.28 3.12
CA PRO A 544 -25.73 -8.11 3.94
C PRO A 544 -24.69 -7.89 5.04
N MET A 545 -24.10 -6.69 5.11
CA MET A 545 -23.10 -6.29 6.10
C MET A 545 -23.62 -6.44 7.52
N PHE A 546 -24.89 -6.09 7.76
CA PHE A 546 -25.52 -6.23 9.06
C PHE A 546 -26.24 -7.57 9.25
N GLY A 547 -26.11 -8.50 8.29
CA GLY A 547 -26.67 -9.84 8.34
C GLY A 547 -25.93 -10.78 9.31
N PRO A 548 -26.51 -11.95 9.62
CA PRO A 548 -25.97 -12.88 10.61
C PRO A 548 -24.57 -13.43 10.24
N GLU A 549 -24.29 -13.63 8.95
CA GLU A 549 -23.00 -14.17 8.48
C GLU A 549 -21.84 -13.22 8.79
N ILE A 550 -21.97 -11.95 8.42
CA ILE A 550 -20.92 -10.95 8.66
C ILE A 550 -20.82 -10.62 10.14
N ARG A 551 -21.95 -10.58 10.88
CA ARG A 551 -21.92 -10.47 12.34
C ARG A 551 -21.13 -11.60 13.01
N ALA A 552 -21.24 -12.84 12.54
CA ALA A 552 -20.45 -13.96 13.04
C ALA A 552 -18.94 -13.78 12.79
N LEU A 553 -18.57 -13.27 11.61
CA LEU A 553 -17.17 -12.94 11.31
C LEU A 553 -16.64 -11.78 12.17
N VAL A 554 -17.45 -10.75 12.44
CA VAL A 554 -17.08 -9.65 13.34
C VAL A 554 -16.92 -10.14 14.77
N LEU A 555 -17.80 -11.02 15.25
CA LEU A 555 -17.63 -11.67 16.56
C LEU A 555 -16.33 -12.47 16.65
N ARG A 556 -15.97 -13.18 15.58
CA ARG A 556 -14.68 -13.90 15.50
C ARG A 556 -13.49 -12.94 15.51
N LEU A 557 -13.59 -11.79 14.86
CA LEU A 557 -12.55 -10.75 14.94
C LEU A 557 -12.45 -10.18 16.37
N ALA A 558 -13.57 -9.91 17.03
CA ALA A 558 -13.59 -9.44 18.42
C ALA A 558 -12.92 -10.42 19.39
N GLN A 559 -13.10 -11.73 19.17
CA GLN A 559 -12.37 -12.77 19.92
C GLN A 559 -10.86 -12.69 19.68
N LEU A 560 -10.43 -12.59 18.40
CA LEU A 560 -9.00 -12.47 18.06
C LEU A 560 -8.37 -11.20 18.65
N ILE A 561 -9.10 -10.08 18.68
CA ILE A 561 -8.68 -8.85 19.34
C ILE A 561 -8.45 -9.09 20.84
N THR A 562 -9.39 -9.76 21.52
CA THR A 562 -9.28 -10.07 22.95
C THR A 562 -8.09 -10.98 23.25
N GLN A 563 -7.90 -12.03 22.43
CA GLN A 563 -6.75 -12.93 22.52
C GLN A 563 -5.42 -12.19 22.27
N ALA A 564 -5.37 -11.30 21.28
CA ALA A 564 -4.19 -10.51 20.97
C ALA A 564 -3.84 -9.53 22.11
N LYS A 565 -4.84 -8.89 22.74
CA LYS A 565 -4.63 -8.06 23.95
C LYS A 565 -4.00 -8.87 25.08
N GLN A 566 -4.54 -10.06 25.40
CA GLN A 566 -3.98 -10.93 26.44
C GLN A 566 -2.55 -11.39 26.12
N THR A 567 -2.29 -11.70 24.85
CA THR A 567 -0.96 -12.10 24.37
C THR A 567 0.03 -10.94 24.46
N ALA A 568 -0.37 -9.73 24.06
CA ALA A 568 0.45 -8.53 24.18
C ALA A 568 0.78 -8.18 25.64
N LYS A 569 -0.19 -8.32 26.56
CA LYS A 569 0.03 -8.13 28.00
C LYS A 569 1.01 -9.15 28.57
N SER A 570 0.85 -10.44 28.26
CA SER A 570 1.78 -11.47 28.76
C SER A 570 3.20 -11.29 28.24
N LEU A 571 3.38 -10.86 26.98
CA LEU A 571 4.70 -10.53 26.42
C LEU A 571 5.33 -9.30 27.11
N SER A 572 4.51 -8.30 27.46
CA SER A 572 4.95 -7.14 28.24
C SER A 572 5.40 -7.54 29.64
N ASP A 573 4.64 -8.39 30.32
CA ASP A 573 4.94 -8.82 31.68
C ASP A 573 6.22 -9.68 31.75
N GLN A 574 6.42 -10.58 30.78
CA GLN A 574 7.66 -11.37 30.64
C GLN A 574 8.90 -10.50 30.36
N HIS A 575 8.75 -9.45 29.55
CA HIS A 575 9.82 -8.48 29.34
C HIS A 575 10.06 -7.67 30.62
N GLY A 576 9.00 -7.25 31.32
CA GLY A 576 9.04 -6.53 32.58
C GLY A 576 9.87 -7.24 33.65
N GLU A 577 9.66 -8.54 33.84
CA GLU A 577 10.43 -9.37 34.77
C GLU A 577 11.89 -9.57 34.34
N SER A 578 12.18 -9.62 33.04
CA SER A 578 13.55 -9.67 32.51
C SER A 578 14.29 -8.32 32.60
N THR A 579 13.55 -7.20 32.66
CA THR A 579 14.06 -5.83 32.89
C THR A 579 14.13 -5.41 34.36
N ALA A 580 14.10 -6.36 35.31
CA ALA A 580 14.56 -6.09 36.68
C ALA A 580 16.08 -5.80 36.74
N ALA A 581 16.83 -6.12 35.68
CA ALA A 581 18.19 -5.61 35.45
C ALA A 581 18.14 -4.42 34.49
N ARG A 582 17.98 -3.20 35.03
CA ARG A 582 18.22 -1.97 34.26
C ARG A 582 19.64 -2.01 33.66
N PRO A 583 19.83 -1.82 32.34
CA PRO A 583 21.15 -1.60 31.78
C PRO A 583 21.68 -0.25 32.33
N PHE A 584 22.89 -0.28 32.89
CA PHE A 584 23.62 0.83 33.50
C PHE A 584 23.66 2.15 32.67
N LEU A 585 23.40 2.07 31.36
CA LEU A 585 23.48 3.21 30.43
C LEU A 585 22.27 4.17 30.48
N SER A 586 21.16 3.81 31.13
CA SER A 586 20.03 4.73 31.31
C SER A 586 20.31 5.86 32.32
N TRP A 587 21.39 5.73 33.10
CA TRP A 587 21.85 6.76 34.03
C TRP A 587 22.62 7.90 33.34
N LEU A 588 23.13 7.69 32.12
CA LEU A 588 24.03 8.65 31.44
C LEU A 588 23.33 9.67 30.51
N GLY A 589 22.00 9.80 30.56
CA GLY A 589 21.33 11.04 30.12
C GLY A 589 21.51 11.49 28.66
N PHE A 590 21.66 10.56 27.70
CA PHE A 590 21.69 10.89 26.28
C PHE A 590 20.36 10.53 25.59
N TYR A 591 19.35 11.39 25.72
CA TYR A 591 18.30 11.56 24.71
C TYR A 591 18.01 13.06 24.54
N PRO A 592 17.93 13.59 23.30
CA PRO A 592 17.53 14.96 23.09
C PRO A 592 16.04 15.10 23.42
N ALA A 593 15.73 16.04 24.30
CA ALA A 593 14.36 16.48 24.54
C ALA A 593 13.98 17.46 23.44
N ASP A 594 13.00 17.11 22.60
CA ASP A 594 12.37 18.09 21.71
C ASP A 594 10.88 18.24 22.03
N THR A 595 10.51 19.51 22.08
CA THR A 595 9.25 20.07 22.55
C THR A 595 8.52 20.65 21.33
N ASN A 596 7.21 20.40 21.26
CA ASN A 596 6.19 21.08 20.43
C ASN A 596 6.21 20.94 18.88
N GLY A 597 5.12 20.34 18.38
CA GLY A 597 4.11 21.11 17.63
C GLY A 597 4.25 21.21 16.11
N SER A 598 4.03 20.13 15.38
CA SER A 598 3.28 20.14 14.09
C SER A 598 2.98 18.70 13.63
N TYR A 599 1.86 18.53 12.92
CA TYR A 599 1.27 17.28 12.45
C TYR A 599 2.28 16.17 12.03
N PRO A 600 2.27 14.97 12.64
CA PRO A 600 3.07 13.86 12.14
C PRO A 600 2.23 12.97 11.23
N GLY A 601 2.41 13.17 9.93
CA GLY A 601 2.27 12.09 8.96
C GLY A 601 3.62 11.39 8.83
N ASN A 602 3.69 10.12 9.20
CA ASN A 602 4.73 9.15 8.84
C ASN A 602 5.88 8.79 9.81
N ASP A 603 5.85 9.18 11.09
CA ASP A 603 6.87 8.71 12.06
C ASP A 603 6.40 7.46 12.84
N LEU A 604 6.30 6.31 12.18
CA LEU A 604 5.94 5.02 12.82
C LEU A 604 7.05 3.96 12.81
N ASP A 605 8.23 4.26 12.26
CA ASP A 605 9.34 3.29 12.21
C ASP A 605 10.29 3.34 13.42
N GLU A 606 10.03 4.20 14.41
CA GLU A 606 10.90 4.39 15.56
C GLU A 606 10.16 4.19 16.90
N MET A 607 9.68 2.96 17.18
CA MET A 607 8.87 2.70 18.38
C MET A 607 9.15 1.33 19.02
N GLY A 608 10.30 1.21 19.69
CA GLY A 608 10.71 0.01 20.43
C GLY A 608 10.51 0.12 21.95
N GLN A 609 9.25 0.13 22.42
CA GLN A 609 8.73 -0.21 23.77
C GLN A 609 7.32 0.38 23.96
N ASP A 610 7.10 1.59 23.42
CA ASP A 610 5.80 2.27 23.32
C ASP A 610 4.78 1.54 22.42
N SER A 611 5.23 0.57 21.63
CA SER A 611 4.40 -0.17 20.68
C SER A 611 3.38 -1.08 21.35
N VAL A 612 3.71 -1.71 22.48
CA VAL A 612 2.81 -2.67 23.15
C VAL A 612 1.64 -1.98 23.84
N ARG A 613 1.89 -0.87 24.56
CA ARG A 613 0.82 -0.05 25.16
C ARG A 613 -0.10 0.54 24.10
N LYS A 614 0.48 1.09 23.02
CA LYS A 614 -0.29 1.60 21.87
C LYS A 614 -1.13 0.49 21.20
N THR A 615 -0.61 -0.74 21.16
CA THR A 615 -1.34 -1.91 20.64
C THR A 615 -2.56 -2.21 21.50
N ASP A 616 -2.42 -2.26 22.84
CA ASP A 616 -3.54 -2.48 23.75
C ASP A 616 -4.63 -1.39 23.60
N GLU A 617 -4.21 -0.12 23.55
CA GLU A 617 -5.13 1.01 23.35
C GLU A 617 -5.87 0.96 22.00
N TYR A 618 -5.16 0.63 20.91
CA TYR A 618 -5.77 0.50 19.58
C TYR A 618 -6.77 -0.65 19.54
N LEU A 619 -6.40 -1.81 20.08
CA LEU A 619 -7.25 -3.00 20.11
C LEU A 619 -8.48 -2.79 21.02
N GLU A 620 -8.33 -2.12 22.15
CA GLU A 620 -9.42 -1.76 23.04
C GLU A 620 -10.45 -0.86 22.36
N LYS A 621 -10.00 0.27 21.80
CA LYS A 621 -10.90 1.17 21.09
C LYS A 621 -11.52 0.53 19.84
N ALA A 622 -10.76 -0.33 19.15
CA ALA A 622 -11.30 -1.08 18.01
C ALA A 622 -12.47 -1.98 18.44
N LEU A 623 -12.33 -2.68 19.58
CA LEU A 623 -13.37 -3.53 20.13
C LEU A 623 -14.62 -2.72 20.51
N GLU A 624 -14.45 -1.61 21.21
CA GLU A 624 -15.55 -0.70 21.58
C GLU A 624 -16.33 -0.22 20.34
N TYR A 625 -15.62 0.24 19.31
CA TYR A 625 -16.21 0.69 18.06
C TYR A 625 -16.94 -0.43 17.31
N LEU A 626 -16.38 -1.63 17.24
CA LEU A 626 -17.05 -2.77 16.60
C LEU A 626 -18.33 -3.17 17.37
N CYS A 627 -18.28 -3.18 18.70
CA CYS A 627 -19.45 -3.42 19.54
C CYS A 627 -20.54 -2.36 19.32
N GLN A 628 -20.16 -1.08 19.18
CA GLN A 628 -21.08 0.02 18.88
C GLN A 628 -21.73 -0.14 17.50
N VAL A 629 -20.94 -0.34 16.44
CA VAL A 629 -21.44 -0.43 15.05
C VAL A 629 -22.37 -1.63 14.86
N PHE A 630 -22.00 -2.79 15.40
CA PHE A 630 -22.76 -4.02 15.23
C PHE A 630 -23.72 -4.31 16.37
N ARG A 631 -23.82 -3.46 17.40
CA ARG A 631 -24.68 -3.70 18.59
C ARG A 631 -24.49 -5.12 19.15
N LEU A 632 -23.23 -5.48 19.42
CA LEU A 632 -22.88 -6.78 19.99
C LEU A 632 -23.16 -6.76 21.49
N SER A 633 -23.76 -7.82 22.06
CA SER A 633 -23.97 -7.88 23.50
C SER A 633 -22.72 -8.37 24.23
N GLU A 634 -22.40 -7.74 25.36
CA GLU A 634 -21.28 -8.15 26.22
C GLU A 634 -21.40 -9.62 26.66
N ALA A 635 -22.63 -10.10 26.86
CA ALA A 635 -22.90 -11.50 27.17
C ALA A 635 -22.49 -12.47 26.05
N GLN A 636 -22.71 -12.12 24.78
CA GLN A 636 -22.28 -12.94 23.64
C GLN A 636 -20.74 -12.99 23.53
N LEU A 637 -20.08 -11.85 23.77
CA LEU A 637 -18.63 -11.78 23.79
C LEU A 637 -18.05 -12.57 24.96
N ALA A 638 -18.63 -12.46 26.16
CA ALA A 638 -18.22 -13.19 27.36
C ALA A 638 -18.41 -14.70 27.22
N GLN A 639 -19.55 -15.18 26.69
CA GLN A 639 -19.80 -16.60 26.46
C GLN A 639 -18.81 -17.23 25.47
N LEU A 640 -18.46 -16.51 24.40
CA LEU A 640 -17.49 -16.98 23.42
C LEU A 640 -16.04 -16.88 23.92
N THR A 641 -15.72 -15.86 24.73
CA THR A 641 -14.43 -15.74 25.41
C THR A 641 -14.25 -16.84 26.46
N LEU A 642 -15.31 -17.22 27.17
CA LEU A 642 -15.33 -18.35 28.11
C LEU A 642 -15.21 -19.70 27.39
N ALA A 643 -15.86 -19.88 26.23
CA ALA A 643 -15.74 -21.10 25.44
C ALA A 643 -14.33 -21.35 24.89
N LEU A 644 -13.53 -20.30 24.69
CA LEU A 644 -12.10 -20.38 24.35
C LEU A 644 -11.19 -20.39 25.60
N GLY A 645 -11.64 -19.76 26.69
CA GLY A 645 -10.93 -19.56 27.95
C GLY A 645 -10.95 -20.75 28.93
N THR A 646 -11.74 -21.80 28.67
CA THR A 646 -11.73 -23.06 29.46
C THR A 646 -10.45 -23.88 29.35
N THR A 647 -9.37 -23.33 28.77
CA THR A 647 -8.03 -23.94 28.80
C THR A 647 -6.97 -23.07 29.47
N GLN A 648 -7.37 -22.09 30.28
CA GLN A 648 -6.45 -21.22 31.01
C GLN A 648 -6.56 -21.41 32.53
N ASP A 649 -6.10 -22.57 33.01
CA ASP A 649 -5.73 -22.69 34.42
C ASP A 649 -4.46 -21.86 34.65
N GLU A 650 -4.63 -20.74 35.36
CA GLU A 650 -3.60 -19.82 35.85
C GLU A 650 -2.49 -20.51 36.68
N ASN A 651 -2.64 -21.78 37.05
CA ASN A 651 -1.64 -22.56 37.77
C ASN A 651 -0.66 -23.34 36.85
N GLY A 652 -0.86 -23.28 35.52
CA GLY A 652 -0.17 -24.15 34.54
C GLY A 652 1.09 -23.58 33.89
N LYS A 653 1.49 -22.32 34.13
CA LYS A 653 2.65 -21.69 33.45
C LYS A 653 4.01 -22.34 33.78
N LYS A 654 4.05 -23.24 34.76
CA LYS A 654 5.21 -24.11 35.08
C LYS A 654 5.00 -25.58 34.72
N GLN A 655 3.85 -25.94 34.14
CA GLN A 655 3.56 -27.31 33.76
C GLN A 655 4.04 -27.59 32.34
N LEU A 656 4.76 -28.70 32.19
CA LEU A 656 5.17 -29.26 30.92
C LEU A 656 3.94 -29.42 29.99
N PRO A 657 4.13 -29.31 28.66
CA PRO A 657 3.11 -29.71 27.68
C PRO A 657 2.60 -31.13 27.95
N ASP A 658 1.34 -31.40 27.61
CA ASP A 658 0.75 -32.72 27.85
C ASP A 658 1.53 -33.83 27.13
N CYS A 659 2.06 -34.78 27.91
CA CYS A 659 2.95 -35.84 27.46
C CYS A 659 2.60 -37.16 28.13
N ILE A 660 2.67 -38.24 27.35
CA ILE A 660 2.66 -39.61 27.86
C ILE A 660 4.10 -40.10 28.04
N VAL A 661 4.35 -40.84 29.12
CA VAL A 661 5.66 -41.48 29.34
C VAL A 661 5.70 -42.76 28.51
N GLY A 662 6.47 -42.75 27.42
CA GLY A 662 6.79 -43.96 26.66
C GLY A 662 8.11 -44.57 27.11
N GLU A 663 8.43 -45.76 26.61
CA GLU A 663 9.67 -46.49 26.93
C GLU A 663 10.95 -45.70 26.59
N ASP A 664 10.86 -44.74 25.65
CA ASP A 664 11.96 -43.91 25.15
C ASP A 664 11.94 -42.44 25.62
N GLY A 665 11.06 -42.07 26.55
CA GLY A 665 10.94 -40.72 27.10
C GLY A 665 9.52 -40.11 27.00
N LEU A 666 9.42 -38.79 27.20
CA LEU A 666 8.15 -38.07 27.04
C LEU A 666 7.73 -38.06 25.57
N ILE A 667 6.53 -38.53 25.27
CA ILE A 667 5.92 -38.46 23.94
C ILE A 667 4.75 -37.48 24.02
N LEU A 668 4.77 -36.46 23.17
CA LEU A 668 3.71 -35.45 23.11
C LEU A 668 2.38 -36.08 22.65
N THR A 669 1.34 -35.92 23.45
CA THR A 669 -0.03 -36.28 23.07
C THR A 669 -0.54 -35.34 21.96
N PRO A 670 -1.63 -35.68 21.25
CA PRO A 670 -2.26 -34.77 20.30
C PRO A 670 -2.61 -33.41 20.94
N LEU A 671 -3.01 -33.42 22.22
CA LEU A 671 -3.28 -32.21 23.00
C LEU A 671 -2.00 -31.42 23.28
N GLY A 672 -0.90 -32.09 23.68
CA GLY A 672 0.40 -31.45 23.86
C GLY A 672 0.94 -30.80 22.58
N ARG A 673 0.72 -31.42 21.42
CA ARG A 673 1.07 -30.82 20.11
C ARG A 673 0.26 -29.56 19.82
N TYR A 674 -1.05 -29.60 20.08
CA TYR A 674 -1.92 -28.43 19.96
C TYR A 674 -1.47 -27.29 20.89
N GLN A 675 -1.06 -27.61 22.13
CA GLN A 675 -0.55 -26.63 23.09
C GLN A 675 0.74 -25.96 22.61
N ILE A 676 1.64 -26.69 21.94
CA ILE A 676 2.90 -26.12 21.41
C ILE A 676 2.64 -25.26 20.17
N ILE A 677 1.83 -25.74 19.22
CA ILE A 677 1.54 -25.03 17.95
C ILE A 677 0.89 -23.67 18.22
N ASN A 678 0.00 -23.62 19.22
CA ASN A 678 -0.70 -22.38 19.60
C ASN A 678 0.06 -21.57 20.67
N GLY A 679 1.28 -21.99 21.06
CA GLY A 679 2.11 -21.28 22.02
C GLY A 679 1.58 -21.28 23.47
N LEU A 680 0.64 -22.16 23.80
CA LEU A 680 0.00 -22.26 25.13
C LEU A 680 0.95 -22.81 26.20
N ARG A 681 1.84 -23.75 25.83
CA ARG A 681 2.88 -24.32 26.71
C ARG A 681 4.14 -24.66 25.90
N ARG A 682 5.32 -24.55 26.49
CA ARG A 682 6.61 -24.84 25.85
C ARG A 682 7.51 -25.66 26.77
N PHE A 683 8.42 -26.43 26.19
CA PHE A 683 9.54 -27.01 26.95
C PHE A 683 10.64 -25.96 27.12
N ASP A 684 11.35 -26.02 28.23
CA ASP A 684 12.64 -25.35 28.38
C ASP A 684 13.69 -26.12 27.56
N ILE A 685 13.76 -25.79 26.26
CA ILE A 685 14.70 -26.44 25.33
C ILE A 685 16.08 -25.82 25.55
N GLU A 686 16.86 -26.42 26.44
CA GLU A 686 18.30 -26.19 26.48
C GLU A 686 19.00 -27.02 25.39
N TYR A 687 20.07 -26.47 24.81
CA TYR A 687 20.83 -27.16 23.77
C TYR A 687 21.53 -28.40 24.36
N GLN A 688 21.19 -29.57 23.85
CA GLN A 688 21.72 -30.88 24.31
C GLN A 688 22.90 -31.39 23.47
N GLY A 689 23.34 -30.63 22.45
CA GLY A 689 24.47 -30.99 21.60
C GLY A 689 25.82 -30.69 22.24
N ASP A 690 26.88 -30.61 21.43
CA ASP A 690 28.21 -30.19 21.90
C ASP A 690 28.24 -28.67 22.14
N SER A 691 28.48 -28.23 23.38
CA SER A 691 28.52 -26.82 23.77
C SER A 691 29.45 -25.98 22.87
N GLU A 692 30.50 -26.58 22.28
CA GLU A 692 31.38 -25.89 21.33
C GLU A 692 30.75 -25.68 19.94
N LEU A 693 29.83 -26.56 19.52
CA LEU A 693 29.15 -26.51 18.22
C LEU A 693 27.85 -25.70 18.22
N GLN A 694 27.54 -24.98 19.31
CA GLN A 694 26.41 -24.07 19.33
C GLN A 694 26.57 -22.97 18.27
N PRO A 695 25.46 -22.50 17.64
CA PRO A 695 25.50 -21.32 16.77
C PRO A 695 26.18 -20.13 17.48
N ILE A 696 26.97 -19.35 16.74
CA ILE A 696 27.65 -18.17 17.30
C ILE A 696 26.59 -17.12 17.63
N ARG A 697 26.58 -16.65 18.88
CA ARG A 697 25.55 -15.72 19.38
C ARG A 697 25.97 -14.26 19.21
N SER A 698 25.02 -13.33 19.26
CA SER A 698 25.24 -11.89 19.08
C SER A 698 26.19 -11.27 20.11
N TYR A 699 26.36 -11.88 21.29
CA TYR A 699 27.28 -11.43 22.33
C TYR A 699 28.70 -12.05 22.24
N GLU A 700 29.01 -12.77 21.16
CA GLU A 700 30.32 -13.38 20.92
C GLU A 700 31.03 -12.74 19.72
N ILE A 701 32.36 -12.66 19.77
CA ILE A 701 33.17 -12.25 18.62
C ILE A 701 33.35 -13.46 17.69
N ALA A 702 32.66 -13.46 16.55
CA ALA A 702 32.59 -14.62 15.66
C ALA A 702 33.95 -15.13 15.16
N SER A 703 34.88 -14.23 14.83
CA SER A 703 36.24 -14.60 14.40
C SER A 703 37.03 -15.26 15.53
N LEU A 704 36.95 -14.70 16.74
CA LEU A 704 37.65 -15.18 17.93
C LEU A 704 37.13 -16.56 18.36
N VAL A 705 35.81 -16.77 18.39
CA VAL A 705 35.21 -18.08 18.69
C VAL A 705 35.70 -19.17 17.72
N ARG A 706 35.79 -18.87 16.41
CA ARG A 706 36.29 -19.82 15.40
C ARG A 706 37.78 -20.18 15.62
N VAL A 707 38.61 -19.20 16.00
CA VAL A 707 40.04 -19.43 16.31
C VAL A 707 40.18 -20.25 17.59
N LEU A 708 39.46 -19.87 18.65
CA LEU A 708 39.45 -20.57 19.94
C LEU A 708 38.98 -22.02 19.79
N PHE A 709 37.99 -22.28 18.94
CA PHE A 709 37.53 -23.64 18.64
C PHE A 709 38.61 -24.49 17.93
N ARG A 710 39.35 -23.91 16.98
CA ARG A 710 40.47 -24.62 16.34
C ARG A 710 41.56 -24.95 17.36
N LEU A 711 41.86 -24.01 18.26
CA LEU A 711 42.85 -24.19 19.32
C LEU A 711 42.39 -25.25 20.34
N SER A 712 41.15 -25.18 20.83
CA SER A 712 40.60 -26.18 21.76
C SER A 712 40.59 -27.56 21.12
N SER A 713 40.17 -27.68 19.85
CA SER A 713 40.19 -28.95 19.11
C SER A 713 41.59 -29.52 18.95
N ALA A 714 42.59 -28.69 18.66
CA ALA A 714 43.99 -29.12 18.53
C ALA A 714 44.55 -29.64 19.87
N ILE A 715 44.29 -28.94 20.97
CA ILE A 715 44.69 -29.35 22.33
C ILE A 715 44.00 -30.66 22.69
N ASN A 716 42.68 -30.74 22.47
CA ASN A 716 41.89 -31.91 22.80
C ASN A 716 42.36 -33.15 22.02
N ARG A 717 42.73 -33.02 20.74
CA ARG A 717 43.29 -34.13 19.94
C ARG A 717 44.66 -34.56 20.41
N ARG A 718 45.55 -33.62 20.75
CA ARG A 718 46.94 -33.91 21.13
C ARG A 718 47.05 -34.57 22.50
N PHE A 719 46.20 -34.17 23.45
CA PHE A 719 46.29 -34.60 24.84
C PHE A 719 45.16 -35.53 25.30
N ALA A 720 44.30 -36.02 24.40
CA ALA A 720 43.14 -36.87 24.72
C ALA A 720 43.48 -38.04 25.67
N GLY A 721 44.53 -38.82 25.35
CA GLY A 721 44.94 -39.97 26.16
C GLY A 721 45.47 -39.58 27.54
N GLN A 722 46.22 -38.47 27.63
CA GLN A 722 46.75 -37.96 28.90
C GLN A 722 45.65 -37.38 29.78
N MET A 723 44.71 -36.64 29.20
CA MET A 723 43.53 -36.11 29.91
C MET A 723 42.66 -37.25 30.45
N ALA A 724 42.44 -38.31 29.67
CA ALA A 724 41.73 -39.51 30.12
C ALA A 724 42.45 -40.22 31.28
N ALA A 725 43.78 -40.38 31.17
CA ALA A 725 44.58 -40.97 32.23
C ALA A 725 44.54 -40.14 33.53
N LEU A 726 44.66 -38.81 33.44
CA LEU A 726 44.59 -37.93 34.61
C LEU A 726 43.20 -37.96 35.27
N CYS A 727 42.12 -37.92 34.49
CA CYS A 727 40.75 -38.02 35.01
C CYS A 727 40.42 -39.40 35.62
N SER A 728 41.15 -40.45 35.25
CA SER A 728 40.97 -41.80 35.81
C SER A 728 41.62 -42.00 37.19
N ARG A 729 42.49 -41.08 37.62
CA ARG A 729 43.16 -41.17 38.95
C ARG A 729 42.17 -40.95 40.08
N ALA A 730 42.30 -41.71 41.16
CA ALA A 730 41.48 -41.55 42.36
C ALA A 730 41.93 -40.40 43.27
N ASP A 731 43.11 -39.83 43.03
CA ASP A 731 43.71 -38.77 43.84
C ASP A 731 43.02 -37.40 43.64
N PHE A 732 43.34 -36.43 44.51
CA PHE A 732 42.91 -35.02 44.38
C PHE A 732 43.14 -34.46 42.97
N LEU A 733 44.28 -34.76 42.36
CA LEU A 733 44.62 -34.31 41.00
C LEU A 733 43.67 -34.90 39.94
N GLY A 734 43.20 -36.13 40.15
CA GLY A 734 42.15 -36.73 39.33
C GLY A 734 40.79 -36.06 39.54
N SER A 735 40.44 -35.72 40.78
CA SER A 735 39.21 -34.96 41.10
C SER A 735 39.25 -33.56 40.47
N PHE A 736 40.39 -32.88 40.56
CA PHE A 736 40.66 -31.58 39.95
C PHE A 736 40.52 -31.62 38.41
N CYS A 737 41.14 -32.61 37.76
CA CYS A 737 40.99 -32.79 36.32
C CYS A 737 39.55 -33.12 35.91
N ARG A 738 38.82 -33.94 36.70
CA ARG A 738 37.42 -34.25 36.41
C ARG A 738 36.51 -33.01 36.50
N TYR A 739 36.73 -32.12 37.46
CA TYR A 739 35.92 -30.91 37.61
C TYR A 739 36.03 -29.96 36.40
N HIS A 740 37.22 -29.86 35.78
CA HIS A 740 37.44 -28.94 34.67
C HIS A 740 37.28 -29.56 33.28
N LEU A 741 37.55 -30.87 33.14
CA LEU A 741 37.55 -31.54 31.85
C LEU A 741 36.28 -32.35 31.59
N LEU A 742 35.51 -32.70 32.63
CA LEU A 742 34.18 -33.26 32.46
C LEU A 742 33.12 -32.19 32.70
N GLU A 743 32.20 -32.09 31.76
CA GLU A 743 31.02 -31.24 31.88
C GLU A 743 30.16 -31.77 33.04
N PRO A 744 29.79 -30.94 34.05
CA PRO A 744 28.96 -31.37 35.16
C PRO A 744 27.69 -32.06 34.65
N GLY A 745 27.41 -33.23 35.21
CA GLY A 745 26.49 -34.22 34.67
C GLY A 745 25.15 -33.67 34.16
N LEU A 746 24.93 -33.80 32.84
CA LEU A 746 23.63 -33.75 32.17
C LEU A 746 22.66 -34.85 32.63
N SER A 747 22.90 -35.52 33.75
CA SER A 747 22.16 -36.70 34.17
C SER A 747 20.76 -36.34 34.69
N ASP A 748 20.61 -35.22 35.38
CA ASP A 748 19.31 -34.79 35.95
C ASP A 748 18.43 -33.99 34.97
N ARG A 749 19.03 -33.36 33.96
CA ARG A 749 18.31 -32.53 32.96
C ARG A 749 17.68 -33.31 31.81
N ARG A 750 17.98 -34.60 31.69
CA ARG A 750 17.53 -35.47 30.57
C ARG A 750 16.05 -35.86 30.63
N LEU A 751 15.33 -35.56 31.71
CA LEU A 751 13.93 -35.99 31.90
C LEU A 751 12.88 -34.98 31.40
N LEU A 752 13.28 -33.78 30.97
CA LEU A 752 12.35 -32.68 30.68
C LEU A 752 12.05 -32.44 29.19
N SER A 753 12.62 -33.24 28.26
CA SER A 753 12.48 -33.00 26.82
C SER A 753 12.06 -34.25 26.04
N PRO A 754 11.09 -34.14 25.11
CA PRO A 754 10.65 -35.25 24.27
C PRO A 754 11.60 -35.40 23.08
N VAL A 755 12.75 -36.06 23.26
CA VAL A 755 13.61 -36.44 22.13
C VAL A 755 14.03 -37.90 22.27
N GLY A 756 13.78 -38.66 21.20
CA GLY A 756 14.06 -40.08 21.10
C GLY A 756 15.54 -40.39 21.33
N ARG A 757 15.77 -41.40 22.17
CA ARG A 757 17.08 -41.90 22.59
C ARG A 757 18.01 -42.36 21.45
N GLY A 758 17.51 -42.44 20.22
CA GLY A 758 18.17 -43.03 19.04
C GLY A 758 19.50 -42.40 18.61
N HIS A 759 19.87 -41.20 19.11
CA HIS A 759 21.18 -40.61 18.84
C HIS A 759 22.05 -40.41 20.11
N ALA A 760 21.49 -40.65 21.30
CA ALA A 760 22.12 -40.33 22.59
C ALA A 760 23.00 -41.46 23.17
N ALA A 761 22.97 -42.66 22.58
CA ALA A 761 23.91 -43.73 22.90
C ALA A 761 25.33 -43.49 22.33
N SER A 762 25.50 -42.47 21.48
CA SER A 762 26.82 -42.07 20.99
C SER A 762 27.46 -41.05 21.94
N LEU A 763 28.56 -41.47 22.56
CA LEU A 763 29.48 -40.71 23.41
C LEU A 763 29.06 -40.55 24.88
N ALA A 764 29.49 -41.50 25.70
CA ALA A 764 30.21 -41.14 26.92
C ALA A 764 31.36 -40.19 26.50
N ARG A 765 31.08 -38.89 26.49
CA ARG A 765 32.02 -37.86 26.02
C ARG A 765 33.16 -37.80 27.04
N GLY A 766 34.35 -38.24 26.64
CA GLY A 766 35.57 -38.21 27.46
C GLY A 766 36.00 -36.78 27.79
N PRO A 767 37.04 -36.62 28.64
CA PRO A 767 37.50 -35.32 29.12
C PRO A 767 37.94 -34.39 27.98
N ARG A 768 37.45 -33.14 27.98
CA ARG A 768 37.71 -32.12 26.96
C ARG A 768 37.83 -30.72 27.59
N LEU A 769 38.65 -29.89 26.98
CA LEU A 769 38.83 -28.48 27.33
C LEU A 769 38.08 -27.59 26.33
N SER A 770 37.26 -26.65 26.80
CA SER A 770 36.66 -25.62 25.95
C SER A 770 37.18 -24.22 26.25
N LEU A 771 37.63 -23.52 25.19
CA LEU A 771 38.11 -22.14 25.27
C LEU A 771 37.07 -21.12 24.80
N ARG A 772 35.86 -21.55 24.42
CA ARG A 772 34.83 -20.70 23.80
C ARG A 772 34.46 -19.48 24.65
N PHE A 773 34.49 -19.61 25.98
CA PHE A 773 34.12 -18.53 26.90
C PHE A 773 34.94 -17.25 26.70
N LEU A 774 36.21 -17.34 26.27
CA LEU A 774 37.08 -16.20 25.97
C LEU A 774 36.59 -15.37 24.77
N GLY A 775 35.67 -15.90 23.96
CA GLY A 775 35.07 -15.22 22.83
C GLY A 775 33.91 -14.28 23.18
N SER A 776 33.48 -14.25 24.45
CA SER A 776 32.33 -13.44 24.90
C SER A 776 32.72 -12.01 25.24
N TYR A 777 31.97 -11.02 24.75
CA TYR A 777 32.19 -9.60 25.09
C TYR A 777 32.19 -9.36 26.61
N ARG A 778 31.35 -10.08 27.36
CA ARG A 778 31.29 -9.96 28.82
C ARG A 778 32.61 -10.36 29.47
N THR A 779 33.22 -11.45 29.01
CA THR A 779 34.50 -11.94 29.57
C THR A 779 35.66 -11.02 29.19
N LEU A 780 35.68 -10.53 27.96
CA LEU A 780 36.69 -9.58 27.49
C LEU A 780 36.59 -8.25 28.22
N LEU A 781 35.37 -7.75 28.44
CA LEU A 781 35.12 -6.54 29.22
C LEU A 781 35.54 -6.72 30.68
N ALA A 782 35.25 -7.87 31.29
CA ALA A 782 35.68 -8.16 32.66
C ALA A 782 37.21 -8.23 32.80
N LEU A 783 37.90 -8.85 31.83
CA LEU A 783 39.37 -8.88 31.79
C LEU A 783 39.95 -7.47 31.58
N LEU A 784 39.34 -6.67 30.71
CA LEU A 784 39.74 -5.29 30.48
C LEU A 784 39.55 -4.43 31.74
N LEU A 785 38.44 -4.60 32.45
CA LEU A 785 38.18 -3.90 33.71
C LEU A 785 39.16 -4.33 34.79
N ALA A 786 39.45 -5.64 34.92
CA ALA A 786 40.44 -6.14 35.86
C ALA A 786 41.84 -5.56 35.59
N PHE A 787 42.22 -5.47 34.32
CA PHE A 787 43.47 -4.84 33.91
C PHE A 787 43.48 -3.34 34.22
N PHE A 788 42.38 -2.64 33.96
CA PHE A 788 42.22 -1.23 34.30
C PHE A 788 42.38 -1.00 35.81
N VAL A 789 41.71 -1.80 36.64
CA VAL A 789 41.85 -1.72 38.11
C VAL A 789 43.29 -2.02 38.54
N ALA A 790 43.93 -3.05 38.00
CA ALA A 790 45.33 -3.36 38.31
C ALA A 790 46.28 -2.21 37.93
N SER A 791 46.02 -1.52 36.81
CA SER A 791 46.80 -0.36 36.38
C SER A 791 46.70 0.82 37.34
N LEU A 792 45.55 1.02 38.01
CA LEU A 792 45.40 2.03 39.06
C LEU A 792 46.33 1.78 40.26
N PHE A 793 46.72 0.52 40.49
CA PHE A 793 47.66 0.12 41.54
C PHE A 793 49.10 -0.05 41.03
N CYS A 794 49.43 0.46 39.84
CA CYS A 794 50.75 0.31 39.20
C CYS A 794 51.19 -1.15 38.97
N ILE A 795 50.24 -2.08 38.91
CA ILE A 795 50.49 -3.49 38.60
C ILE A 795 50.54 -3.65 37.08
N GLY A 796 51.69 -4.07 36.55
CA GLY A 796 51.85 -4.34 35.12
C GLY A 796 50.97 -5.50 34.61
N PRO A 797 50.72 -5.59 33.29
CA PRO A 797 49.85 -6.61 32.68
C PRO A 797 50.28 -8.04 32.99
N LEU A 798 51.59 -8.30 33.01
CA LEU A 798 52.13 -9.63 33.30
C LEU A 798 51.84 -10.06 34.74
N LEU A 799 52.01 -9.15 35.70
CA LEU A 799 51.74 -9.41 37.11
C LEU A 799 50.23 -9.56 37.35
N CYS A 800 49.40 -8.75 36.68
CA CYS A 800 47.94 -8.88 36.72
C CYS A 800 47.47 -10.23 36.18
N ALA A 801 48.02 -10.69 35.04
CA ALA A 801 47.71 -11.99 34.48
C ALA A 801 48.12 -13.14 35.43
N LEU A 802 49.29 -13.03 36.07
CA LEU A 802 49.76 -14.00 37.04
C LEU A 802 48.86 -14.08 38.28
N LEU A 803 48.39 -12.94 38.79
CA LEU A 803 47.43 -12.88 39.90
C LEU A 803 46.07 -13.49 39.53
N LEU A 804 45.57 -13.24 38.32
CA LEU A 804 44.32 -13.85 37.83
C LEU A 804 44.45 -15.37 37.70
N VAL A 805 45.58 -15.86 37.18
CA VAL A 805 45.85 -17.30 37.09
C VAL A 805 45.96 -17.92 38.48
N LEU A 806 46.70 -17.29 39.40
CA LEU A 806 46.84 -17.78 40.78
C LEU A 806 45.49 -17.80 41.51
N GLY A 807 44.71 -16.73 41.38
CA GLY A 807 43.36 -16.65 41.95
C GLY A 807 42.42 -17.72 41.39
N TYR A 808 42.49 -17.98 40.08
CA TYR A 808 41.73 -19.06 39.45
C TYR A 808 42.15 -20.44 39.96
N VAL A 809 43.46 -20.70 40.09
CA VAL A 809 43.96 -21.98 40.63
C VAL A 809 43.50 -22.16 42.07
N LEU A 810 43.59 -21.13 42.92
CA LEU A 810 43.10 -21.18 44.30
C LEU A 810 41.59 -21.46 44.34
N TYR A 811 40.80 -20.75 43.53
CA TYR A 811 39.37 -20.97 43.40
C TYR A 811 39.04 -22.40 42.96
N ALA A 812 39.72 -22.90 41.93
CA ALA A 812 39.59 -24.26 41.42
C ALA A 812 39.93 -25.31 42.49
N THR A 813 41.00 -25.10 43.27
CA THR A 813 41.36 -26.00 44.37
C THR A 813 40.32 -25.99 45.50
N ALA A 814 39.75 -24.82 45.84
CA ALA A 814 38.69 -24.73 46.83
C ALA A 814 37.40 -25.44 46.36
N MET A 815 36.98 -25.21 45.11
CA MET A 815 35.78 -25.83 44.55
C MET A 815 35.92 -27.35 44.44
N THR A 816 37.10 -27.85 44.07
CA THR A 816 37.35 -29.30 43.98
C THR A 816 37.31 -29.97 45.35
N LEU A 817 37.89 -29.35 46.39
CA LEU A 817 37.78 -29.81 47.77
C LEU A 817 36.32 -29.81 48.28
N LEU A 818 35.55 -28.77 47.97
CA LEU A 818 34.14 -28.68 48.35
C LEU A 818 33.29 -29.76 47.66
N THR A 819 33.57 -30.06 46.38
CA THR A 819 32.87 -31.13 45.66
C THR A 819 33.25 -32.54 46.14
N ASP A 820 34.46 -32.75 46.67
CA ASP A 820 34.86 -34.02 47.29
C ASP A 820 34.23 -34.18 48.69
N GLN A 821 34.19 -33.11 49.50
CA GLN A 821 33.53 -33.12 50.80
C GLN A 821 32.01 -33.30 50.70
N GLY A 822 31.36 -32.71 49.69
CA GLY A 822 29.93 -32.88 49.44
C GLY A 822 29.52 -34.31 49.11
N LYS A 823 30.42 -35.13 48.54
CA LYS A 823 30.19 -36.56 48.29
C LYS A 823 30.34 -37.42 49.53
N LEU A 824 31.13 -36.97 50.51
CA LEU A 824 31.35 -37.66 51.79
C LEU A 824 30.18 -37.47 52.78
N HIS A 825 29.27 -36.52 52.53
CA HIS A 825 28.03 -36.33 53.30
C HIS A 825 26.79 -36.99 52.67
N GLN A 826 26.93 -37.69 51.54
CA GLN A 826 25.87 -38.45 50.88
C GLN A 826 26.08 -39.98 50.92
N LEU A 827 27.08 -40.45 51.69
CA LEU A 827 27.22 -41.83 52.15
C LEU A 827 26.82 -41.87 53.63
#